data_AF-A0A9P0CTF9-F1
#
_entry.id   AF-A0A9P0CTF9-F1
#
_cell.length_a   1.000
_cell.length_b   1.000
_cell.length_c   1.000
_cell.angle_alpha   90.00
_cell.angle_beta   90.00
_cell.angle_gamma   90.00
#
_symmetry.space_group_name_H-M   'P 1'
#
loop_
_entity.id
_entity.type
_entity.pdbx_description
1 polymer ?
#
loop_
_entity_poly.entity_id
_entity_poly.type
_entity_poly.pdbx_seq_one_letter_code
_entity_poly.pdbx_strand_id
1 'polypeptide(L)'
;MRCQLSVNGTEYKMENLKVQTKIKTVKQTVLDQFAFLTNQQEKVRLKSSLIILKHLNQNDSEEKEIEIKYVLGRIIRGLGSSTSDARAGFFTILVALLNVEKISVEEIFILVQKHLHTAGSNSKSENADVLTGQILANGAIVRSNIWKDATDKDKIKVITSILSACKERSYQGLLAYEFIIQSFEKIDEEEFYELCPLLKDIISIPLQNYTVDTLYLLCYMKKKYPNLPKSMKSIIQYPDIFSEENVKKLSNILTIIPRLATLQHPVYDIIGEEIAASETLDVFLENVDYCLDMPNRNKLLVVIKLFTKILEKLPDQSRISNILTKNFIHQTLNHFKTLKGKDQDVEFKQSINIFFDKLIEVVKGEEVESNTKIHLLKKLLFSPGTFIFEKITHSKVIQNITWSLDTEGVKKLGEVYRGVIDGTEIIESQYGHADYWLNNDKLYAAHLLIKLLNHKAMKEDYQWKVDQLIFLMELGVLKGNKIHIGVELAASLKTAFFGALDLKLQKLEELHNILSQVVLHLDSKLTPENLDTILRSPISNEDYAIWEKTIATIKKIEKKKKKGGLRSVFLTLFLHLGLLLFNDSKLATDSLNELFICFEQTRKRRKDSDTLNETEIQDSNADLMWIEVVTDLFLNFLSQNSSLLRTIVNLVFPYLCEYMTDNTLHQLVSVLDPENENPLSKGNAASDEDSEEDSDKEDSEDEGDDDDEENEDDEEDDDDNQDETVNDKLRMALHKVLISNGYKSDEESIDLDQMSDTEGEKLDKALGKAFKQFRPNHGKRKKQNEDQRTLTHFRIRVLDLIDTYLDSTPSMIRTLEIMLPLLKTVEFSVRDEHQRPLLNRLKSCLKKLSNLKKFGDIDGVDNTVLSELLKSLLDKGTKSTWILQDMGEQITDCCIYVIKCSDLLINNEATPKKVKKRLKNSITEIITSELEMYFNKRECVTPILFFKKVQQLCWDGNLTLIPLILRYIFDDNVKVFRKSQAAELATLFYSNQRYLSTKPEEIKETLNDSHSEFSLNIVTMFKNFCDNSNTKNASEKFLCHIFKLLSAMKSCCLSIDSIKWPEIAEIIREYRSSVSLSKDAKSAFNKLCDRLHVSNVVKMKPKLNSLKQIEEKNSENGDKKKNKKKNNKENLKLKKEAKQLRLQSLSEGLRSLDFAAANDVEMQEDDNDDSSKTSLKKRKHKNSEGGEIDEESSPNKSSKNINKADVEAESVLLNGTSKSGKSKKKKIK
;
A
#
# COMPACT_ATOMS: atom_id res chain seq x y z
N MET A 1 -35.76 10.30 65.10
CA MET A 1 -36.25 11.64 65.50
C MET A 1 -35.22 12.65 65.00
N ARG A 2 -35.56 13.72 64.28
CA ARG A 2 -36.31 14.93 64.73
C ARG A 2 -35.61 15.60 65.93
N CYS A 3 -35.33 16.91 65.94
CA CYS A 3 -35.91 18.00 65.14
C CYS A 3 -34.96 19.19 64.92
N GLN A 4 -35.16 19.91 63.80
CA GLN A 4 -35.22 21.39 63.64
C GLN A 4 -34.02 22.28 64.10
N LEU A 5 -33.83 23.51 63.61
CA LEU A 5 -34.69 24.42 62.83
C LEU A 5 -33.85 25.24 61.80
N SER A 6 -34.53 26.02 60.96
CA SER A 6 -33.95 26.96 59.99
C SER A 6 -34.19 28.43 60.41
N VAL A 7 -33.82 29.38 59.53
CA VAL A 7 -34.25 30.78 59.41
C VAL A 7 -33.28 31.87 59.92
N ASN A 8 -32.55 32.43 58.94
CA ASN A 8 -32.33 33.85 58.61
C ASN A 8 -32.28 34.95 59.70
N GLY A 9 -31.27 35.84 59.58
CA GLY A 9 -31.22 37.14 60.26
C GLY A 9 -30.14 38.09 59.72
N THR A 10 -30.49 38.92 58.74
CA THR A 10 -29.76 40.16 58.37
C THR A 10 -29.88 41.20 59.49
N GLU A 11 -29.06 42.23 59.66
CA GLU A 11 -27.89 42.79 58.95
C GLU A 11 -27.11 43.63 59.99
N TYR A 12 -25.83 43.99 59.79
CA TYR A 12 -25.33 45.38 59.97
C TYR A 12 -23.84 45.51 59.56
N LYS A 13 -23.40 46.75 59.35
CA LYS A 13 -22.08 47.10 58.81
C LYS A 13 -21.07 47.57 59.86
N MET A 14 -19.80 47.33 59.49
CA MET A 14 -18.62 48.18 59.67
C MET A 14 -17.70 48.02 60.90
N GLU A 15 -16.41 47.85 60.53
CA GLU A 15 -15.17 48.37 61.13
C GLU A 15 -14.41 47.63 62.26
N ASN A 16 -13.22 47.16 61.86
CA ASN A 16 -11.91 47.26 62.55
C ASN A 16 -11.75 46.61 63.95
N LEU A 17 -10.75 45.78 64.26
CA LEU A 17 -9.33 45.83 63.83
C LEU A 17 -8.61 44.46 63.74
N LYS A 18 -7.71 44.37 62.75
CA LYS A 18 -6.37 43.74 62.75
C LYS A 18 -6.03 42.67 63.82
N VAL A 19 -5.75 41.44 63.34
CA VAL A 19 -4.36 40.93 63.34
C VAL A 19 -4.07 40.32 61.96
N GLN A 20 -3.09 40.85 61.23
CA GLN A 20 -2.58 40.27 59.98
C GLN A 20 -1.12 39.84 60.19
N THR A 21 -0.87 38.54 60.26
CA THR A 21 0.48 38.00 60.16
C THR A 21 0.87 37.93 58.69
N LYS A 22 1.82 38.75 58.25
CA LYS A 22 2.21 38.85 56.83
C LYS A 22 2.97 37.59 56.40
N ILE A 23 2.42 36.86 55.44
CA ILE A 23 3.20 36.03 54.51
C ILE A 23 3.22 36.79 53.18
N LYS A 24 4.41 37.15 52.68
CA LYS A 24 4.55 37.74 51.34
C LYS A 24 4.19 36.66 50.31
N THR A 25 3.28 36.98 49.39
CA THR A 25 2.79 36.03 48.39
C THR A 25 3.79 35.87 47.24
N VAL A 26 4.21 34.63 46.97
CA VAL A 26 4.99 34.24 45.78
C VAL A 26 4.39 34.86 44.52
N LYS A 27 5.22 35.41 43.62
CA LYS A 27 4.74 36.11 42.42
C LYS A 27 3.82 35.19 41.60
N GLN A 28 2.61 35.65 41.28
CA GLN A 28 1.56 34.79 40.71
C GLN A 28 1.95 34.13 39.38
N THR A 29 2.78 34.80 38.58
CA THR A 29 3.39 34.27 37.34
C THR A 29 4.20 32.98 37.52
N VAL A 30 4.66 32.68 38.74
CA VAL A 30 5.35 31.44 39.13
C VAL A 30 4.33 30.36 39.52
N LEU A 31 3.24 30.74 40.20
CA LEU A 31 2.16 29.82 40.54
C LEU A 31 1.50 29.22 39.29
N ASP A 32 1.37 30.03 38.23
CA ASP A 32 0.87 29.60 36.92
C ASP A 32 1.76 28.52 36.26
N GLN A 33 3.09 28.53 36.53
CA GLN A 33 4.01 27.55 35.93
C GLN A 33 3.77 26.11 36.43
N PHE A 34 3.20 25.94 37.62
CA PHE A 34 2.92 24.61 38.16
C PHE A 34 1.85 23.85 37.36
N ALA A 35 0.94 24.55 36.67
CA ALA A 35 -0.01 23.90 35.76
C ALA A 35 0.71 23.28 34.55
N PHE A 36 1.70 23.99 34.00
CA PHE A 36 2.49 23.52 32.86
C PHE A 36 3.44 22.36 33.19
N LEU A 37 3.81 22.16 34.46
CA LEU A 37 4.54 20.95 34.89
C LEU A 37 3.72 19.66 34.74
N THR A 38 2.38 19.76 34.68
CA THR A 38 1.47 18.61 34.51
C THR A 38 1.09 18.33 33.06
N ASN A 39 1.65 19.10 32.10
CA ASN A 39 1.35 18.95 30.68
C ASN A 39 1.98 17.68 30.09
N GLN A 40 1.29 17.01 29.16
CA GLN A 40 1.77 15.81 28.46
C GLN A 40 3.03 16.06 27.61
N GLN A 41 3.23 17.27 27.10
CA GLN A 41 4.41 17.61 26.30
C GLN A 41 5.62 17.91 27.20
N GLU A 42 6.62 17.03 27.17
CA GLU A 42 7.88 17.18 27.91
C GLU A 42 8.55 18.55 27.71
N LYS A 43 8.58 19.06 26.47
CA LYS A 43 9.13 20.39 26.12
C LYS A 43 8.44 21.54 26.87
N VAL A 44 7.16 21.38 27.21
CA VAL A 44 6.41 22.36 28.04
C VAL A 44 6.82 22.23 29.51
N ARG A 45 6.87 21.00 30.04
CA ARG A 45 7.31 20.73 31.43
C ARG A 45 8.72 21.27 31.70
N LEU A 46 9.67 21.01 30.80
CA LEU A 46 11.06 21.50 30.88
C LEU A 46 11.13 23.02 30.82
N LYS A 47 10.40 23.66 29.91
CA LYS A 47 10.36 25.13 29.78
C LYS A 47 9.85 25.80 31.06
N SER A 48 8.78 25.29 31.66
CA SER A 48 8.23 25.85 32.90
C SER A 48 9.09 25.53 34.13
N SER A 49 9.77 24.38 34.15
CA SER A 49 10.80 24.08 35.16
C SER A 49 11.92 25.13 35.13
N LEU A 50 12.44 25.46 33.95
CA LEU A 50 13.45 26.50 33.77
C LEU A 50 12.96 27.91 34.15
N ILE A 51 11.67 28.22 33.99
CA ILE A 51 11.10 29.51 34.41
C ILE A 51 11.05 29.61 35.93
N ILE A 52 10.61 28.55 36.63
CA ILE A 52 10.56 28.52 38.10
C ILE A 52 11.97 28.64 38.69
N LEU A 53 12.94 27.85 38.18
CA LEU A 53 14.34 27.89 38.64
C LEU A 53 14.99 29.26 38.38
N LYS A 54 14.69 29.93 37.26
CA LYS A 54 15.16 31.29 36.99
C LYS A 54 14.57 32.32 37.95
N HIS A 55 13.32 32.17 38.38
CA HIS A 55 12.72 33.07 39.38
C HIS A 55 13.39 32.95 40.75
N LEU A 56 13.62 31.72 41.22
CA LEU A 56 14.25 31.47 42.52
C LEU A 56 15.68 32.04 42.61
N ASN A 57 16.40 32.11 41.47
CA ASN A 57 17.72 32.73 41.39
C ASN A 57 17.73 34.26 41.18
N GLN A 58 16.59 34.95 41.29
CA GLN A 58 16.47 36.40 41.03
C GLN A 58 16.00 37.25 42.22
N ASN A 59 15.80 36.66 43.41
CA ASN A 59 15.27 37.37 44.59
C ASN A 59 16.29 37.47 45.74
N ASP A 60 16.11 38.47 46.61
CA ASP A 60 16.96 38.73 47.78
C ASP A 60 16.93 37.59 48.82
N SER A 61 18.01 37.43 49.58
CA SER A 61 18.30 36.20 50.35
C SER A 61 17.19 35.76 51.32
N GLU A 62 16.55 36.68 52.05
CA GLU A 62 15.49 36.34 53.01
C GLU A 62 14.17 35.97 52.33
N GLU A 63 13.82 36.62 51.22
CA GLU A 63 12.62 36.27 50.45
C GLU A 63 12.83 34.96 49.68
N LYS A 64 14.04 34.75 49.15
CA LYS A 64 14.43 33.54 48.43
C LYS A 64 14.23 32.28 49.27
N GLU A 65 14.65 32.26 50.54
CA GLU A 65 14.50 31.08 51.40
C GLU A 65 13.02 30.69 51.64
N ILE A 66 12.15 31.70 51.84
CA ILE A 66 10.71 31.50 52.04
C ILE A 66 10.05 31.00 50.75
N GLU A 67 10.40 31.58 49.59
CA GLU A 67 9.90 31.10 48.30
C GLU A 67 10.37 29.67 47.98
N ILE A 68 11.64 29.33 48.26
CA ILE A 68 12.17 27.96 48.08
C ILE A 68 11.38 26.98 48.94
N LYS A 69 11.15 27.26 50.23
CA LYS A 69 10.42 26.35 51.12
C LYS A 69 8.96 26.17 50.69
N TYR A 70 8.31 27.20 50.13
CA TYR A 70 6.99 27.06 49.51
C TYR A 70 7.04 26.20 48.22
N VAL A 71 7.97 26.49 47.31
CA VAL A 71 8.09 25.81 46.01
C VAL A 71 8.46 24.34 46.21
N LEU A 72 9.43 24.04 47.07
CA LEU A 72 9.86 22.68 47.43
C LEU A 72 8.70 21.85 48.00
N GLY A 73 7.93 22.41 48.95
CA GLY A 73 6.74 21.74 49.49
C GLY A 73 5.66 21.46 48.44
N ARG A 74 5.47 22.40 47.49
CA ARG A 74 4.53 22.24 46.37
C ARG A 74 5.02 21.21 45.33
N ILE A 75 6.32 21.14 45.08
CA ILE A 75 6.95 20.14 44.20
C ILE A 75 6.82 18.74 44.81
N ILE A 76 7.21 18.57 46.09
CA ILE A 76 7.15 17.29 46.80
C ILE A 76 5.71 16.77 46.85
N ARG A 77 4.72 17.61 47.16
CA ARG A 77 3.30 17.22 47.08
C ARG A 77 2.88 16.76 45.68
N GLY A 78 3.44 17.37 44.63
CA GLY A 78 3.17 17.00 43.24
C GLY A 78 3.67 15.62 42.82
N LEU A 79 4.65 15.04 43.54
CA LEU A 79 5.12 13.67 43.30
C LEU A 79 4.07 12.61 43.65
N GLY A 80 3.11 12.95 44.53
CA GLY A 80 1.95 12.11 44.85
C GLY A 80 0.79 12.22 43.86
N SER A 81 1.04 12.68 42.62
CA SER A 81 0.00 12.79 41.59
C SER A 81 -0.29 11.44 40.92
N SER A 82 -1.55 11.20 40.58
CA SER A 82 -2.00 9.98 39.91
C SER A 82 -1.58 9.88 38.43
N THR A 83 -1.21 10.98 37.76
CA THR A 83 -0.73 10.92 36.36
C THR A 83 0.79 10.75 36.29
N SER A 84 1.26 10.06 35.25
CA SER A 84 2.70 9.88 34.97
C SER A 84 3.37 11.19 34.55
N ASP A 85 2.71 11.98 33.70
CA ASP A 85 3.23 13.27 33.21
C ASP A 85 3.47 14.28 34.32
N ALA A 86 2.54 14.40 35.27
CA ALA A 86 2.73 15.27 36.43
C ALA A 86 3.90 14.78 37.30
N ARG A 87 3.94 13.49 37.64
CA ARG A 87 5.05 12.89 38.39
C ARG A 87 6.40 13.14 37.73
N ALA A 88 6.50 12.97 36.40
CA ALA A 88 7.71 13.26 35.64
C ALA A 88 8.10 14.74 35.70
N GLY A 89 7.14 15.65 35.54
CA GLY A 89 7.38 17.10 35.65
C GLY A 89 7.86 17.53 37.04
N PHE A 90 7.16 17.10 38.09
CA PHE A 90 7.53 17.39 39.48
C PHE A 90 8.87 16.76 39.90
N PHE A 91 9.15 15.54 39.46
CA PHE A 91 10.44 14.88 39.71
C PHE A 91 11.60 15.61 39.02
N THR A 92 11.42 16.02 37.76
CA THR A 92 12.45 16.71 36.97
C THR A 92 12.83 18.05 37.59
N ILE A 93 11.84 18.86 38.00
CA ILE A 93 12.12 20.13 38.68
C ILE A 93 12.71 19.91 40.08
N LEU A 94 12.35 18.83 40.80
CA LEU A 94 12.95 18.53 42.11
C LEU A 94 14.45 18.24 41.96
N VAL A 95 14.84 17.31 41.08
CA VAL A 95 16.26 16.98 40.83
C VAL A 95 17.05 18.22 40.41
N ALA A 96 16.47 19.08 39.56
CA ALA A 96 17.11 20.32 39.14
C ALA A 96 17.25 21.36 40.28
N LEU A 97 16.24 21.48 41.16
CA LEU A 97 16.28 22.37 42.33
C LEU A 97 17.32 21.93 43.36
N LEU A 98 17.36 20.63 43.66
CA LEU A 98 18.33 20.01 44.59
C LEU A 98 19.79 20.09 44.09
N ASN A 99 20.00 20.37 42.81
CA ASN A 99 21.34 20.58 42.21
C ASN A 99 21.79 22.06 42.20
N VAL A 100 20.90 23.00 42.56
CA VAL A 100 21.14 24.45 42.44
C VAL A 100 21.04 25.16 43.79
N GLU A 101 20.14 24.71 44.68
CA GLU A 101 19.92 25.29 46.00
C GLU A 101 20.45 24.38 47.11
N LYS A 102 20.98 24.98 48.19
CA LYS A 102 21.47 24.25 49.36
C LYS A 102 20.30 23.83 50.25
N ILE A 103 19.78 22.63 50.01
CA ILE A 103 18.67 22.01 50.76
C ILE A 103 19.22 20.76 51.45
N SER A 104 18.96 20.59 52.75
CA SER A 104 19.41 19.39 53.48
C SER A 104 18.48 18.18 53.25
N VAL A 105 19.01 16.97 53.41
CA VAL A 105 18.21 15.73 53.33
C VAL A 105 17.07 15.73 54.37
N GLU A 106 17.32 16.24 55.57
CA GLU A 106 16.31 16.31 56.63
C GLU A 106 15.14 17.24 56.28
N GLU A 107 15.39 18.39 55.64
CA GLU A 107 14.32 19.29 55.16
C GLU A 107 13.42 18.60 54.13
N ILE A 108 14.01 17.78 53.25
CA ILE A 108 13.25 16.98 52.27
C ILE A 108 12.39 15.95 53.01
N PHE A 109 12.94 15.22 53.98
CA PHE A 109 12.17 14.26 54.78
C PHE A 109 11.03 14.91 55.58
N ILE A 110 11.25 16.08 56.19
CA ILE A 110 10.20 16.84 56.89
C ILE A 110 9.06 17.20 55.92
N LEU A 111 9.38 17.62 54.69
CA LEU A 111 8.37 17.96 53.68
C LEU A 111 7.68 16.71 53.09
N VAL A 112 8.39 15.59 52.93
CA VAL A 112 7.80 14.30 52.53
C VAL A 112 6.82 13.81 53.60
N GLN A 113 7.20 13.80 54.89
CA GLN A 113 6.29 13.44 55.99
C GLN A 113 5.07 14.37 56.06
N LYS A 114 5.23 15.66 55.76
CA LYS A 114 4.16 16.67 55.79
C LYS A 114 3.20 16.61 54.59
N HIS A 115 3.66 16.17 53.41
CA HIS A 115 2.91 16.28 52.15
C HIS A 115 2.63 14.95 51.45
N LEU A 116 3.28 13.87 51.87
CA LEU A 116 3.18 12.52 51.31
C LEU A 116 3.06 11.48 52.44
N HIS A 117 2.19 11.73 53.43
CA HIS A 117 1.84 10.71 54.43
C HIS A 117 0.72 9.82 53.90
N THR A 118 0.80 8.52 54.19
CA THR A 118 -0.33 7.60 54.02
C THR A 118 -1.32 7.80 55.18
N ALA A 119 -2.57 7.37 55.00
CA ALA A 119 -3.57 7.34 56.08
C ALA A 119 -4.65 6.28 55.81
N GLY A 120 -5.27 5.77 56.88
CA GLY A 120 -6.39 4.81 56.78
C GLY A 120 -7.68 5.39 56.19
N SER A 121 -7.79 6.72 56.12
CA SER A 121 -8.86 7.46 55.43
C SER A 121 -8.69 7.54 53.92
N ASN A 122 -7.46 7.40 53.41
CA ASN A 122 -7.12 7.61 52.01
C ASN A 122 -7.50 6.36 51.19
N SER A 123 -7.79 6.56 49.90
CA SER A 123 -8.12 5.43 49.03
C SER A 123 -6.92 4.49 48.80
N LYS A 124 -7.18 3.24 48.41
CA LYS A 124 -6.11 2.26 48.09
C LYS A 124 -5.21 2.70 46.92
N SER A 125 -5.71 3.56 46.03
CA SER A 125 -4.95 4.16 44.93
C SER A 125 -4.16 5.38 45.40
N GLU A 126 -4.80 6.29 46.12
CA GLU A 126 -4.19 7.50 46.68
C GLU A 126 -2.99 7.18 47.60
N ASN A 127 -3.13 6.20 48.49
CA ASN A 127 -1.99 5.71 49.28
C ASN A 127 -0.87 5.15 48.38
N ALA A 128 -1.17 4.54 47.23
CA ALA A 128 -0.15 4.08 46.29
C ALA A 128 0.50 5.23 45.50
N ASP A 129 -0.25 6.25 45.11
CA ASP A 129 0.31 7.45 44.47
C ASP A 129 1.20 8.22 45.46
N VAL A 130 0.81 8.30 46.74
CA VAL A 130 1.65 8.79 47.85
C VAL A 130 2.93 7.98 48.00
N LEU A 131 2.86 6.64 48.06
CA LEU A 131 4.04 5.76 48.12
C LEU A 131 4.95 5.93 46.89
N THR A 132 4.38 6.10 45.69
CA THR A 132 5.15 6.45 44.48
C THR A 132 5.85 7.80 44.65
N GLY A 133 5.16 8.78 45.24
CA GLY A 133 5.72 10.09 45.55
C GLY A 133 6.88 10.03 46.55
N GLN A 134 6.81 9.15 47.56
CA GLN A 134 7.91 8.91 48.50
C GLN A 134 9.12 8.27 47.78
N ILE A 135 8.90 7.27 46.93
CA ILE A 135 9.96 6.64 46.12
C ILE A 135 10.60 7.68 45.20
N LEU A 136 9.80 8.53 44.53
CA LEU A 136 10.28 9.61 43.67
C LEU A 136 11.02 10.72 44.44
N ALA A 137 10.61 11.04 45.67
CA ALA A 137 11.31 12.04 46.49
C ALA A 137 12.70 11.54 46.89
N ASN A 138 12.79 10.30 47.37
CA ASN A 138 14.06 9.64 47.67
C ASN A 138 14.93 9.47 46.41
N GLY A 139 14.34 9.04 45.30
CA GLY A 139 15.00 8.94 44.00
C GLY A 139 15.51 10.28 43.45
N ALA A 140 14.88 11.40 43.82
CA ALA A 140 15.36 12.73 43.47
C ALA A 140 16.60 13.13 44.28
N ILE A 141 16.68 12.75 45.56
CA ILE A 141 17.91 12.86 46.36
C ILE A 141 19.01 12.04 45.69
N VAL A 142 18.77 10.76 45.41
CA VAL A 142 19.71 9.84 44.74
C VAL A 142 20.20 10.41 43.40
N ARG A 143 19.31 10.97 42.56
CA ARG A 143 19.71 11.55 41.27
C ARG A 143 20.42 12.91 41.37
N SER A 144 20.18 13.68 42.42
CA SER A 144 20.90 14.93 42.70
C SER A 144 22.39 14.72 43.06
N ASN A 145 23.12 15.82 43.24
CA ASN A 145 24.47 15.83 43.80
C ASN A 145 24.47 15.57 45.31
N ILE A 146 23.40 15.92 46.03
CA ILE A 146 23.26 15.77 47.49
C ILE A 146 23.55 14.33 47.93
N TRP A 147 23.24 13.32 47.11
CA TRP A 147 23.55 11.91 47.40
C TRP A 147 25.01 11.63 47.72
N LYS A 148 25.95 12.34 47.09
CA LYS A 148 27.40 12.16 47.33
C LYS A 148 27.84 12.80 48.64
N ASP A 149 27.27 13.97 48.95
CA ASP A 149 27.62 14.78 50.13
C ASP A 149 26.78 14.41 51.38
N ALA A 150 25.88 13.43 51.25
CA ALA A 150 24.98 12.96 52.32
C ALA A 150 25.73 12.12 53.36
N THR A 151 25.31 12.20 54.63
CA THR A 151 25.88 11.33 55.68
C THR A 151 25.38 9.90 55.54
N ASP A 152 26.08 8.93 56.12
CA ASP A 152 25.72 7.51 56.02
C ASP A 152 24.36 7.24 56.67
N LYS A 153 24.02 8.01 57.71
CA LYS A 153 22.67 8.03 58.32
C LYS A 153 21.60 8.47 57.34
N ASP A 154 21.88 9.48 56.50
CA ASP A 154 20.98 9.95 55.46
C ASP A 154 20.88 8.92 54.32
N LYS A 155 22.00 8.34 53.87
CA LYS A 155 22.03 7.27 52.86
C LYS A 155 21.22 6.05 53.30
N ILE A 156 21.39 5.60 54.56
CA ILE A 156 20.59 4.56 55.20
C ILE A 156 19.10 4.94 55.25
N LYS A 157 18.77 6.17 55.66
CA LYS A 157 17.39 6.67 55.78
C LYS A 157 16.67 6.69 54.43
N VAL A 158 17.35 7.12 53.36
CA VAL A 158 16.84 7.12 51.98
C VAL A 158 16.58 5.70 51.48
N ILE A 159 17.58 4.80 51.56
CA ILE A 159 17.43 3.42 51.09
C ILE A 159 16.33 2.69 51.89
N THR A 160 16.30 2.87 53.21
CA THR A 160 15.25 2.29 54.07
C THR A 160 13.86 2.82 53.70
N SER A 161 13.72 4.11 53.37
CA SER A 161 12.46 4.72 52.95
C SER A 161 11.97 4.20 51.59
N ILE A 162 12.87 3.94 50.64
CA ILE A 162 12.53 3.30 49.36
C ILE A 162 12.05 1.86 49.60
N LEU A 163 12.79 1.10 50.43
CA LEU A 163 12.48 -0.29 50.74
C LEU A 163 11.15 -0.45 51.51
N SER A 164 10.85 0.44 52.46
CA SER A 164 9.57 0.41 53.18
C SER A 164 8.40 0.70 52.25
N ALA A 165 8.53 1.70 51.36
CA ALA A 165 7.47 2.03 50.42
C ALA A 165 7.22 0.91 49.40
N CYS A 166 8.30 0.28 48.89
CA CYS A 166 8.22 -0.88 48.01
C CYS A 166 7.54 -2.09 48.67
N LYS A 167 7.80 -2.34 49.96
CA LYS A 167 7.19 -3.47 50.71
C LYS A 167 5.65 -3.37 50.82
N GLU A 168 5.05 -2.17 50.75
CA GLU A 168 3.58 -2.00 50.75
C GLU A 168 2.90 -2.23 49.38
N ARG A 169 3.65 -2.11 48.27
CA ARG A 169 3.12 -2.13 46.90
C ARG A 169 4.11 -2.74 45.90
N SER A 170 4.08 -4.07 45.78
CA SER A 170 4.99 -4.84 44.89
C SER A 170 5.06 -4.37 43.43
N TYR A 171 3.98 -3.83 42.85
CA TYR A 171 4.00 -3.29 41.48
C TYR A 171 4.76 -1.96 41.32
N GLN A 172 5.33 -1.42 42.40
CA GLN A 172 6.27 -0.29 42.38
C GLN A 172 7.74 -0.77 42.40
N GLY A 173 7.97 -2.09 42.41
CA GLY A 173 9.28 -2.75 42.47
C GLY A 173 10.31 -2.13 41.54
N LEU A 174 10.23 -2.34 40.23
CA LEU A 174 11.15 -1.76 39.24
C LEU A 174 11.55 -0.30 39.52
N LEU A 175 10.61 0.60 39.86
CA LEU A 175 10.94 2.00 40.16
C LEU A 175 11.77 2.16 41.44
N ALA A 176 11.46 1.40 42.49
CA ALA A 176 12.19 1.40 43.75
C ALA A 176 13.59 0.76 43.60
N TYR A 177 13.67 -0.40 42.95
CA TYR A 177 14.93 -1.11 42.71
C TYR A 177 15.86 -0.36 41.74
N GLU A 178 15.32 0.32 40.74
CA GLU A 178 16.07 1.22 39.84
C GLU A 178 16.75 2.36 40.62
N PHE A 179 16.05 3.01 41.56
CA PHE A 179 16.69 4.04 42.40
C PHE A 179 17.68 3.46 43.40
N ILE A 180 17.49 2.24 43.90
CA ILE A 180 18.47 1.54 44.75
C ILE A 180 19.74 1.23 43.94
N ILE A 181 19.60 0.71 42.73
CA ILE A 181 20.71 0.47 41.79
C ILE A 181 21.46 1.77 41.51
N GLN A 182 20.77 2.86 41.13
CA GLN A 182 21.39 4.17 40.89
C GLN A 182 22.03 4.78 42.15
N SER A 183 21.56 4.43 43.35
CA SER A 183 22.20 4.83 44.61
C SER A 183 23.56 4.12 44.78
N PHE A 184 23.62 2.83 44.40
CA PHE A 184 24.84 2.02 44.41
C PHE A 184 25.77 2.31 43.22
N GLU A 185 25.28 2.87 42.11
CA GLU A 185 26.13 3.32 41.00
C GLU A 185 27.06 4.45 41.43
N LYS A 186 26.54 5.39 42.24
CA LYS A 186 27.19 6.66 42.60
C LYS A 186 28.20 6.61 43.75
N ILE A 187 28.30 5.47 44.44
CA ILE A 187 29.18 5.24 45.59
C ILE A 187 30.31 4.26 45.25
N ASP A 188 31.34 4.22 46.10
CA ASP A 188 32.45 3.27 46.01
C ASP A 188 32.13 1.92 46.68
N GLU A 189 33.13 1.03 46.75
CA GLU A 189 32.98 -0.29 47.36
C GLU A 189 32.83 -0.22 48.90
N GLU A 190 33.52 0.70 49.58
CA GLU A 190 33.51 0.75 51.05
C GLU A 190 32.14 1.24 51.56
N GLU A 191 31.61 2.32 50.98
CA GLU A 191 30.23 2.78 51.26
C GLU A 191 29.18 1.72 50.89
N PHE A 192 29.38 1.00 49.78
CA PHE A 192 28.48 -0.10 49.39
C PHE A 192 28.50 -1.25 50.41
N TYR A 193 29.66 -1.57 50.99
CA TYR A 193 29.77 -2.57 52.05
C TYR A 193 29.14 -2.13 53.38
N GLU A 194 28.99 -0.82 53.65
CA GLU A 194 28.20 -0.35 54.80
C GLU A 194 26.68 -0.39 54.56
N LEU A 195 26.24 -0.16 53.31
CA LEU A 195 24.80 -0.08 52.95
C LEU A 195 24.17 -1.43 52.55
N CYS A 196 24.95 -2.37 52.02
CA CYS A 196 24.47 -3.70 51.59
C CYS A 196 23.71 -4.51 52.68
N PRO A 197 24.03 -4.44 53.99
CA PRO A 197 23.25 -5.11 55.04
C PRO A 197 21.76 -4.74 55.09
N LEU A 198 21.36 -3.56 54.59
CA LEU A 198 19.95 -3.14 54.46
C LEU A 198 19.14 -4.04 53.50
N LEU A 199 19.82 -4.72 52.58
CA LEU A 199 19.22 -5.62 51.60
C LEU A 199 18.95 -7.02 52.16
N LYS A 200 19.47 -7.36 53.36
CA LYS A 200 19.50 -8.74 53.88
C LYS A 200 18.13 -9.44 53.86
N ASP A 201 17.08 -8.75 54.28
CA ASP A 201 15.68 -9.25 54.26
C ASP A 201 15.15 -9.66 52.87
N ILE A 202 15.88 -9.30 51.81
CA ILE A 202 15.46 -9.40 50.40
C ILE A 202 16.35 -10.40 49.66
N ILE A 203 17.67 -10.40 49.91
CA ILE A 203 18.64 -11.29 49.24
C ILE A 203 19.01 -12.55 50.03
N SER A 204 18.67 -12.63 51.32
CA SER A 204 18.87 -13.82 52.17
C SER A 204 17.64 -14.72 52.29
N ILE A 205 16.59 -14.52 51.46
CA ILE A 205 15.43 -15.41 51.40
C ILE A 205 15.67 -16.56 50.38
N PRO A 206 14.94 -17.69 50.46
CA PRO A 206 15.03 -18.76 49.48
C PRO A 206 14.71 -18.26 48.06
N LEU A 207 15.48 -18.71 47.06
CA LEU A 207 15.38 -18.28 45.66
C LEU A 207 13.96 -18.40 45.08
N GLN A 208 13.16 -19.40 45.51
CA GLN A 208 11.76 -19.56 45.10
C GLN A 208 10.84 -18.37 45.46
N ASN A 209 11.28 -17.50 46.39
CA ASN A 209 10.53 -16.31 46.83
C ASN A 209 11.06 -15.01 46.19
N TYR A 210 12.07 -15.07 45.32
CA TYR A 210 12.59 -13.90 44.60
C TYR A 210 11.58 -13.38 43.55
N THR A 211 11.60 -12.08 43.31
CA THR A 211 10.89 -11.42 42.19
C THR A 211 11.85 -11.03 41.07
N VAL A 212 11.30 -10.67 39.91
CA VAL A 212 12.05 -10.06 38.79
C VAL A 212 12.89 -8.84 39.20
N ASP A 213 12.41 -8.05 40.16
CA ASP A 213 13.09 -6.87 40.70
C ASP A 213 14.30 -7.27 41.57
N THR A 214 14.15 -8.31 42.40
CA THR A 214 15.27 -8.86 43.19
C THR A 214 16.34 -9.53 42.31
N LEU A 215 15.92 -10.22 41.24
CA LEU A 215 16.86 -10.78 40.26
C LEU A 215 17.64 -9.68 39.54
N TYR A 216 17.00 -8.57 39.18
CA TYR A 216 17.66 -7.42 38.56
C TYR A 216 18.73 -6.79 39.46
N LEU A 217 18.41 -6.60 40.76
CA LEU A 217 19.38 -6.15 41.75
C LEU A 217 20.55 -7.12 41.89
N LEU A 218 20.30 -8.43 41.91
CA LEU A 218 21.36 -9.44 42.03
C LEU A 218 22.26 -9.51 40.80
N CYS A 219 21.70 -9.46 39.58
CA CYS A 219 22.50 -9.36 38.35
C CYS A 219 23.36 -8.08 38.32
N TYR A 220 22.79 -6.94 38.74
CA TYR A 220 23.55 -5.70 38.88
C TYR A 220 24.69 -5.82 39.92
N MET A 221 24.41 -6.36 41.11
CA MET A 221 25.42 -6.57 42.16
C MET A 221 26.53 -7.52 41.70
N LYS A 222 26.18 -8.64 41.04
CA LYS A 222 27.13 -9.58 40.42
C LYS A 222 28.03 -8.88 39.39
N LYS A 223 27.47 -7.98 38.59
CA LYS A 223 28.16 -7.27 37.50
C LYS A 223 29.05 -6.12 37.97
N LYS A 224 28.63 -5.30 38.95
CA LYS A 224 29.46 -4.20 39.50
C LYS A 224 30.46 -4.69 40.57
N TYR A 225 30.07 -5.65 41.41
CA TYR A 225 30.84 -6.07 42.60
C TYR A 225 31.14 -7.58 42.62
N PRO A 226 31.95 -8.11 41.67
CA PRO A 226 32.21 -9.56 41.58
C PRO A 226 32.98 -10.14 42.78
N ASN A 227 33.78 -9.32 43.46
CA ASN A 227 34.73 -9.75 44.51
C ASN A 227 34.23 -9.51 45.95
N LEU A 228 32.91 -9.63 46.19
CA LEU A 228 32.27 -9.46 47.50
C LEU A 228 33.05 -10.09 48.68
N PRO A 229 33.27 -9.37 49.80
CA PRO A 229 33.93 -9.90 51.00
C PRO A 229 33.27 -11.16 51.57
N LYS A 230 34.04 -12.01 52.27
CA LYS A 230 33.53 -13.27 52.85
C LYS A 230 32.33 -13.07 53.80
N SER A 231 32.30 -11.96 54.53
CA SER A 231 31.15 -11.54 55.35
C SER A 231 29.90 -11.31 54.50
N MET A 232 30.04 -10.69 53.34
CA MET A 232 28.95 -10.35 52.41
C MET A 232 28.46 -11.56 51.60
N LYS A 233 29.34 -12.52 51.29
CA LYS A 233 28.95 -13.81 50.68
C LYS A 233 28.06 -14.67 51.60
N SER A 234 27.87 -14.29 52.88
CA SER A 234 26.85 -14.88 53.76
C SER A 234 25.46 -14.22 53.66
N ILE A 235 25.36 -13.06 52.97
CA ILE A 235 24.12 -12.27 52.82
C ILE A 235 23.43 -12.62 51.50
N ILE A 236 24.18 -12.75 50.40
CA ILE A 236 23.64 -13.29 49.14
C ILE A 236 23.64 -14.82 49.23
N GLN A 237 22.47 -15.43 49.43
CA GLN A 237 22.37 -16.88 49.57
C GLN A 237 22.64 -17.64 48.25
N TYR A 238 22.35 -17.02 47.10
CA TYR A 238 22.52 -17.61 45.76
C TYR A 238 23.37 -16.69 44.88
N PRO A 239 24.71 -16.69 45.04
CA PRO A 239 25.60 -15.79 44.30
C PRO A 239 25.76 -16.15 42.82
N ASP A 240 25.45 -17.40 42.45
CA ASP A 240 25.27 -17.81 41.06
C ASP A 240 23.89 -18.46 40.86
N ILE A 241 22.99 -17.70 40.25
CA ILE A 241 21.62 -18.11 39.92
C ILE A 241 21.52 -18.99 38.66
N PHE A 242 22.60 -19.11 37.88
CA PHE A 242 22.63 -19.82 36.59
C PHE A 242 23.16 -21.26 36.68
N SER A 243 23.66 -21.65 37.85
CA SER A 243 23.96 -23.03 38.23
C SER A 243 22.75 -23.98 38.10
N GLU A 244 22.99 -25.23 37.70
CA GLU A 244 21.95 -26.23 37.36
C GLU A 244 20.90 -26.43 38.48
N GLU A 245 21.34 -26.46 39.75
CA GLU A 245 20.44 -26.57 40.92
C GLU A 245 19.44 -25.41 41.03
N ASN A 246 19.74 -24.27 40.40
CA ASN A 246 19.00 -23.01 40.52
C ASN A 246 18.25 -22.63 39.24
N VAL A 247 18.71 -23.06 38.07
CA VAL A 247 18.04 -22.90 36.76
C VAL A 247 16.54 -23.22 36.82
N LYS A 248 16.14 -24.37 37.39
CA LYS A 248 14.72 -24.74 37.53
C LYS A 248 13.90 -23.76 38.36
N LYS A 249 14.51 -23.11 39.36
CA LYS A 249 13.86 -22.09 40.20
C LYS A 249 13.74 -20.78 39.39
N LEU A 250 14.81 -20.42 38.68
CA LEU A 250 14.89 -19.24 37.81
C LEU A 250 13.80 -19.25 36.71
N SER A 251 13.64 -20.35 35.97
CA SER A 251 12.60 -20.49 34.93
C SER A 251 11.17 -20.28 35.47
N ASN A 252 10.91 -20.72 36.71
CA ASN A 252 9.60 -20.52 37.36
C ASN A 252 9.39 -19.05 37.78
N ILE A 253 10.40 -18.37 38.33
CA ILE A 253 10.29 -16.95 38.72
C ILE A 253 10.01 -16.08 37.49
N LEU A 254 10.70 -16.33 36.38
CA LEU A 254 10.56 -15.55 35.14
C LEU A 254 9.20 -15.76 34.47
N THR A 255 8.68 -16.99 34.44
CA THR A 255 7.39 -17.29 33.78
C THR A 255 6.16 -16.88 34.60
N ILE A 256 6.32 -16.44 35.85
CA ILE A 256 5.23 -15.93 36.71
C ILE A 256 5.19 -14.39 36.63
N ILE A 257 4.61 -13.86 35.54
CA ILE A 257 4.35 -12.41 35.41
C ILE A 257 2.99 -12.01 36.02
N PRO A 258 2.93 -11.04 36.95
CA PRO A 258 1.68 -10.58 37.55
C PRO A 258 0.89 -9.61 36.66
N ARG A 259 1.55 -8.97 35.68
CA ARG A 259 0.97 -8.06 34.68
C ARG A 259 1.80 -8.13 33.40
N LEU A 260 1.17 -7.89 32.24
CA LEU A 260 1.89 -7.93 30.96
C LEU A 260 3.01 -6.88 30.84
N ALA A 261 2.81 -5.70 31.46
CA ALA A 261 3.83 -4.65 31.56
C ALA A 261 5.16 -5.13 32.19
N THR A 262 5.14 -6.23 32.97
CA THR A 262 6.37 -6.83 33.51
C THR A 262 7.30 -7.36 32.41
N LEU A 263 6.82 -7.65 31.19
CA LEU A 263 7.70 -8.02 30.06
C LEU A 263 8.72 -6.93 29.68
N GLN A 264 8.41 -5.66 29.99
CA GLN A 264 9.31 -4.53 29.76
C GLN A 264 10.37 -4.35 30.86
N HIS A 265 10.46 -5.28 31.82
CA HIS A 265 11.48 -5.26 32.87
C HIS A 265 12.87 -5.61 32.30
N PRO A 266 13.94 -4.83 32.55
CA PRO A 266 15.27 -5.05 31.95
C PRO A 266 15.88 -6.43 32.25
N VAL A 267 15.45 -7.08 33.33
CA VAL A 267 15.99 -8.38 33.77
C VAL A 267 15.85 -9.49 32.73
N TYR A 268 14.81 -9.46 31.87
CA TYR A 268 14.64 -10.47 30.81
C TYR A 268 15.74 -10.37 29.75
N ASP A 269 16.20 -9.14 29.48
CA ASP A 269 17.22 -8.86 28.49
C ASP A 269 18.61 -9.22 29.04
N ILE A 270 18.87 -8.90 30.33
CA ILE A 270 20.09 -9.26 31.07
C ILE A 270 20.22 -10.78 31.23
N ILE A 271 19.16 -11.47 31.66
CA ILE A 271 19.15 -12.92 31.84
C ILE A 271 19.25 -13.64 30.49
N GLY A 272 18.62 -13.12 29.43
CA GLY A 272 18.79 -13.66 28.08
C GLY A 272 20.26 -13.61 27.62
N GLU A 273 20.95 -12.50 27.88
CA GLU A 273 22.37 -12.33 27.57
C GLU A 273 23.29 -13.23 28.42
N GLU A 274 23.08 -13.31 29.75
CA GLU A 274 23.88 -14.18 30.61
C GLU A 274 23.64 -15.68 30.36
N ILE A 275 22.42 -16.10 30.01
CA ILE A 275 22.10 -17.52 29.73
C ILE A 275 22.57 -17.95 28.33
N ALA A 276 22.51 -17.08 27.32
CA ALA A 276 23.01 -17.39 25.98
C ALA A 276 24.50 -17.78 25.98
N ALA A 277 25.30 -17.16 26.85
CA ALA A 277 26.71 -17.46 27.06
C ALA A 277 26.98 -18.58 28.08
N SER A 278 25.94 -19.23 28.63
CA SER A 278 26.08 -20.26 29.67
C SER A 278 26.17 -21.67 29.09
N GLU A 279 26.93 -22.53 29.78
CA GLU A 279 26.89 -23.98 29.58
C GLU A 279 25.46 -24.51 29.84
N THR A 280 24.80 -23.98 30.89
CA THR A 280 23.46 -24.40 31.36
C THR A 280 22.28 -23.97 30.48
N LEU A 281 22.53 -23.40 29.30
CA LEU A 281 21.50 -22.96 28.35
C LEU A 281 20.47 -24.06 28.03
N ASP A 282 20.90 -25.25 27.63
CA ASP A 282 19.95 -26.31 27.21
C ASP A 282 19.06 -26.77 28.39
N VAL A 283 19.64 -26.89 29.59
CA VAL A 283 18.91 -27.19 30.83
C VAL A 283 17.90 -26.08 31.17
N PHE A 284 18.23 -24.82 30.88
CA PHE A 284 17.27 -23.70 31.04
C PHE A 284 16.16 -23.75 29.99
N LEU A 285 16.47 -24.03 28.72
CA LEU A 285 15.47 -24.20 27.66
C LEU A 285 14.47 -25.30 28.00
N GLU A 286 14.93 -26.46 28.47
CA GLU A 286 14.07 -27.57 28.95
C GLU A 286 13.17 -27.15 30.13
N ASN A 287 13.73 -26.46 31.13
CA ASN A 287 12.94 -26.04 32.30
C ASN A 287 11.94 -24.92 31.96
N VAL A 288 12.22 -24.08 30.96
CA VAL A 288 11.27 -23.10 30.42
C VAL A 288 10.19 -23.76 29.56
N ASP A 289 10.53 -24.77 28.76
CA ASP A 289 9.57 -25.54 27.96
C ASP A 289 8.60 -26.35 28.85
N TYR A 290 9.09 -26.88 29.97
CA TYR A 290 8.25 -27.49 31.01
C TYR A 290 7.27 -26.48 31.64
N CYS A 291 7.64 -25.19 31.75
CA CYS A 291 6.70 -24.16 32.18
C CYS A 291 5.55 -23.94 31.18
N LEU A 292 5.67 -24.36 29.91
CA LEU A 292 4.66 -24.27 28.84
C LEU A 292 3.83 -25.55 28.63
N ASP A 293 3.97 -26.56 29.48
CA ASP A 293 3.20 -27.82 29.42
C ASP A 293 1.67 -27.59 29.34
N MET A 294 1.17 -26.60 30.09
CA MET A 294 -0.22 -26.14 30.03
C MET A 294 -0.37 -24.83 29.23
N PRO A 295 -1.39 -24.69 28.37
CA PRO A 295 -1.58 -23.52 27.50
C PRO A 295 -1.78 -22.23 28.31
N ASN A 296 -0.92 -21.25 28.11
CA ASN A 296 -0.99 -19.95 28.79
C ASN A 296 -0.33 -18.84 27.95
N ARG A 297 -1.14 -17.93 27.39
CA ARG A 297 -0.69 -16.78 26.58
C ARG A 297 0.41 -15.96 27.27
N ASN A 298 0.23 -15.62 28.54
CA ASN A 298 1.15 -14.72 29.23
C ASN A 298 2.51 -15.38 29.48
N LYS A 299 2.55 -16.68 29.79
CA LYS A 299 3.79 -17.46 29.81
C LYS A 299 4.41 -17.54 28.42
N LEU A 300 3.62 -17.83 27.38
CA LEU A 300 4.12 -17.93 26.01
C LEU A 300 4.81 -16.62 25.56
N LEU A 301 4.23 -15.45 25.90
CA LEU A 301 4.85 -14.15 25.65
C LEU A 301 6.15 -13.90 26.44
N VAL A 302 6.26 -14.40 27.68
CA VAL A 302 7.55 -14.41 28.42
C VAL A 302 8.59 -15.25 27.68
N VAL A 303 8.22 -16.47 27.27
CA VAL A 303 9.15 -17.39 26.59
C VAL A 303 9.57 -16.84 25.24
N ILE A 304 8.66 -16.25 24.47
CA ILE A 304 8.99 -15.53 23.22
C ILE A 304 10.03 -14.44 23.50
N LYS A 305 9.84 -13.55 24.50
CA LYS A 305 10.84 -12.51 24.81
C LYS A 305 12.20 -13.12 25.21
N LEU A 306 12.20 -14.12 26.09
CA LEU A 306 13.43 -14.79 26.54
C LEU A 306 14.17 -15.46 25.37
N PHE A 307 13.45 -16.21 24.52
CA PHE A 307 14.04 -16.94 23.41
C PHE A 307 14.58 -15.98 22.33
N THR A 308 13.89 -14.87 22.04
CA THR A 308 14.43 -13.78 21.19
C THR A 308 15.71 -13.20 21.78
N LYS A 309 15.78 -12.95 23.10
CA LYS A 309 16.97 -12.36 23.73
C LYS A 309 18.15 -13.33 23.86
N ILE A 310 17.88 -14.62 24.06
CA ILE A 310 18.91 -15.66 23.98
C ILE A 310 19.46 -15.75 22.55
N LEU A 311 18.57 -15.77 21.54
CA LEU A 311 18.91 -15.82 20.13
C LEU A 311 19.70 -14.59 19.64
N GLU A 312 19.41 -13.39 20.17
CA GLU A 312 20.20 -12.17 19.94
C GLU A 312 21.64 -12.23 20.46
N LYS A 313 21.95 -13.18 21.36
CA LYS A 313 23.19 -13.21 22.15
C LYS A 313 23.90 -14.56 22.11
N LEU A 314 23.41 -15.51 21.30
CA LEU A 314 23.91 -16.87 21.22
C LEU A 314 25.32 -16.89 20.57
N PRO A 315 26.39 -17.29 21.30
CA PRO A 315 27.74 -17.30 20.77
C PRO A 315 28.02 -18.52 19.87
N ASP A 316 27.30 -19.62 20.08
CA ASP A 316 27.41 -20.86 19.33
C ASP A 316 26.15 -21.07 18.48
N GLN A 317 26.29 -20.81 17.18
CA GLN A 317 25.19 -20.90 16.21
C GLN A 317 24.75 -22.34 15.91
N SER A 318 25.47 -23.37 16.37
CA SER A 318 24.98 -24.76 16.29
C SER A 318 23.77 -25.00 17.20
N ARG A 319 23.69 -24.29 18.33
CA ARG A 319 22.62 -24.44 19.34
C ARG A 319 21.31 -23.72 18.97
N ILE A 320 21.22 -23.00 17.84
CA ILE A 320 19.99 -22.27 17.44
C ILE A 320 18.78 -23.22 17.38
N SER A 321 18.97 -24.44 16.86
CA SER A 321 17.89 -25.43 16.78
C SER A 321 17.33 -25.85 18.15
N ASN A 322 18.08 -25.69 19.25
CA ASN A 322 17.60 -26.07 20.59
C ASN A 322 16.56 -25.09 21.13
N ILE A 323 16.58 -23.83 20.69
CA ILE A 323 15.60 -22.79 21.06
C ILE A 323 14.19 -23.15 20.55
N LEU A 324 14.07 -23.96 19.49
CA LEU A 324 12.78 -24.51 19.04
C LEU A 324 12.40 -25.73 19.89
N THR A 325 11.99 -25.49 21.13
CA THR A 325 11.59 -26.52 22.11
C THR A 325 10.17 -27.06 21.85
N LYS A 326 9.83 -28.21 22.43
CA LYS A 326 8.64 -29.00 22.08
C LYS A 326 7.35 -28.26 22.40
N ASN A 327 7.17 -27.84 23.64
CA ASN A 327 5.96 -27.16 24.10
C ASN A 327 5.90 -25.72 23.55
N PHE A 328 7.02 -25.04 23.35
CA PHE A 328 7.07 -23.72 22.70
C PHE A 328 6.45 -23.75 21.30
N ILE A 329 6.87 -24.67 20.43
CA ILE A 329 6.30 -24.82 19.08
C ILE A 329 4.84 -25.28 19.16
N HIS A 330 4.52 -26.25 20.02
CA HIS A 330 3.16 -26.76 20.16
C HIS A 330 2.16 -25.69 20.65
N GLN A 331 2.50 -24.95 21.71
CA GLN A 331 1.65 -23.87 22.23
C GLN A 331 1.57 -22.68 21.27
N THR A 332 2.64 -22.37 20.52
CA THR A 332 2.61 -21.36 19.45
C THR A 332 1.58 -21.74 18.38
N LEU A 333 1.66 -22.96 17.84
CA LEU A 333 0.73 -23.46 16.83
C LEU A 333 -0.70 -23.59 17.37
N ASN A 334 -0.89 -23.98 18.63
CA ASN A 334 -2.21 -24.04 19.25
C ASN A 334 -2.81 -22.64 19.44
N HIS A 335 -2.02 -21.65 19.90
CA HIS A 335 -2.48 -20.28 20.07
C HIS A 335 -2.94 -19.70 18.73
N PHE A 336 -2.12 -19.84 17.66
CA PHE A 336 -2.52 -19.48 16.30
C PHE A 336 -3.82 -20.16 15.85
N LYS A 337 -3.98 -21.49 16.06
CA LYS A 337 -5.23 -22.22 15.73
C LYS A 337 -6.46 -21.75 16.52
N THR A 338 -6.28 -21.13 17.69
CA THR A 338 -7.39 -20.52 18.44
C THR A 338 -7.76 -19.11 17.98
N LEU A 339 -6.97 -18.47 17.10
CA LEU A 339 -7.28 -17.15 16.56
C LEU A 339 -8.35 -17.24 15.45
N LYS A 340 -9.61 -16.96 15.80
CA LYS A 340 -10.76 -16.87 14.88
C LYS A 340 -11.34 -15.46 14.83
N GLY A 341 -10.81 -14.60 13.96
CA GLY A 341 -11.34 -13.24 13.71
C GLY A 341 -10.27 -12.22 13.30
N LYS A 342 -10.70 -11.08 12.74
CA LYS A 342 -9.79 -10.10 12.11
C LYS A 342 -8.82 -9.41 13.10
N ASP A 343 -9.28 -8.98 14.28
CA ASP A 343 -8.51 -8.13 15.21
C ASP A 343 -7.61 -8.89 16.23
N GLN A 344 -7.39 -10.19 16.05
CA GLN A 344 -6.98 -11.02 17.20
C GLN A 344 -5.48 -11.02 17.52
N ASP A 345 -5.19 -10.74 18.79
CA ASP A 345 -3.91 -10.83 19.51
C ASP A 345 -2.70 -10.20 18.81
N VAL A 346 -2.81 -8.89 18.56
CA VAL A 346 -1.75 -8.07 17.96
C VAL A 346 -0.43 -8.15 18.75
N GLU A 347 -0.48 -8.15 20.09
CA GLU A 347 0.72 -8.25 20.93
C GLU A 347 1.46 -9.59 20.73
N PHE A 348 0.73 -10.70 20.64
CA PHE A 348 1.31 -12.01 20.31
C PHE A 348 1.88 -12.05 18.90
N LYS A 349 1.10 -11.62 17.90
CA LYS A 349 1.55 -11.59 16.49
C LYS A 349 2.82 -10.76 16.32
N GLN A 350 2.89 -9.58 16.94
CA GLN A 350 4.11 -8.76 16.96
C GLN A 350 5.27 -9.47 17.66
N SER A 351 5.04 -10.05 18.84
CA SER A 351 6.10 -10.71 19.62
C SER A 351 6.69 -11.94 18.89
N ILE A 352 5.84 -12.80 18.33
CA ILE A 352 6.30 -14.01 17.61
C ILE A 352 6.92 -13.65 16.25
N ASN A 353 6.43 -12.60 15.57
CA ASN A 353 7.08 -12.13 14.34
C ASN A 353 8.47 -11.57 14.62
N ILE A 354 8.67 -10.79 15.71
CA ILE A 354 10.00 -10.34 16.13
C ILE A 354 10.95 -11.53 16.41
N PHE A 355 10.44 -12.60 17.03
CA PHE A 355 11.21 -13.84 17.20
C PHE A 355 11.57 -14.49 15.86
N PHE A 356 10.60 -14.60 14.95
CA PHE A 356 10.79 -15.18 13.61
C PHE A 356 11.75 -14.36 12.74
N ASP A 357 11.65 -13.03 12.75
CA ASP A 357 12.55 -12.13 12.03
C ASP A 357 13.98 -12.25 12.58
N LYS A 358 14.14 -12.32 13.90
CA LYS A 358 15.44 -12.56 14.55
C LYS A 358 16.00 -13.93 14.20
N LEU A 359 15.16 -14.96 14.12
CA LEU A 359 15.57 -16.31 13.71
C LEU A 359 16.06 -16.33 12.26
N ILE A 360 15.35 -15.63 11.37
CA ILE A 360 15.75 -15.45 9.98
C ILE A 360 17.07 -14.64 9.88
N GLU A 361 17.26 -13.62 10.72
CA GLU A 361 18.49 -12.81 10.76
C GLU A 361 19.70 -13.66 11.15
N VAL A 362 19.64 -14.38 12.27
CA VAL A 362 20.76 -15.22 12.74
C VAL A 362 21.01 -16.37 11.76
N VAL A 363 19.97 -17.04 11.26
CA VAL A 363 20.11 -18.15 10.29
C VAL A 363 20.68 -17.70 8.94
N LYS A 364 20.59 -16.41 8.59
CA LYS A 364 21.25 -15.83 7.40
C LYS A 364 22.75 -15.54 7.60
N GLY A 365 23.31 -15.71 8.79
CA GLY A 365 24.74 -15.60 9.05
C GLY A 365 25.58 -16.59 8.23
N GLU A 366 26.78 -16.15 7.80
CA GLU A 366 27.72 -16.97 7.03
C GLU A 366 28.30 -18.13 7.84
N GLU A 367 28.30 -18.01 9.17
CA GLU A 367 28.77 -19.01 10.14
C GLU A 367 27.77 -20.16 10.36
N VAL A 368 26.51 -20.06 9.87
CA VAL A 368 25.48 -21.09 10.07
C VAL A 368 25.56 -22.18 9.01
N GLU A 369 26.10 -23.34 9.39
CA GLU A 369 26.10 -24.56 8.57
C GLU A 369 24.70 -24.95 8.05
N SER A 370 24.65 -25.46 6.81
CA SER A 370 23.42 -26.02 6.25
C SER A 370 22.88 -27.23 7.03
N ASN A 371 23.72 -27.99 7.74
CA ASN A 371 23.27 -29.06 8.64
C ASN A 371 22.33 -28.51 9.74
N THR A 372 22.74 -27.41 10.39
CA THR A 372 21.93 -26.69 11.41
C THR A 372 20.65 -26.13 10.80
N LYS A 373 20.74 -25.55 9.59
CA LYS A 373 19.56 -25.05 8.85
C LYS A 373 18.54 -26.16 8.56
N ILE A 374 19.00 -27.35 8.16
CA ILE A 374 18.14 -28.52 7.93
C ILE A 374 17.55 -29.04 9.24
N HIS A 375 18.32 -29.13 10.32
CA HIS A 375 17.80 -29.59 11.61
C HIS A 375 16.73 -28.62 12.17
N LEU A 376 16.93 -27.32 11.99
CA LEU A 376 15.96 -26.29 12.33
C LEU A 376 14.69 -26.37 11.45
N LEU A 377 14.84 -26.55 10.14
CA LEU A 377 13.71 -26.83 9.23
C LEU A 377 12.96 -28.10 9.65
N LYS A 378 13.67 -29.16 10.06
CA LYS A 378 13.03 -30.39 10.54
C LYS A 378 12.17 -30.13 11.78
N LYS A 379 12.62 -29.33 12.77
CA LYS A 379 11.79 -28.98 13.95
C LYS A 379 10.56 -28.11 13.65
N LEU A 380 10.53 -27.42 12.51
CA LEU A 380 9.37 -26.64 12.05
C LEU A 380 8.38 -27.46 11.21
N LEU A 381 8.88 -28.38 10.38
CA LEU A 381 8.10 -29.22 9.46
C LEU A 381 7.58 -30.52 10.09
N PHE A 382 8.36 -31.13 10.99
CA PHE A 382 8.05 -32.37 11.71
C PHE A 382 7.85 -32.07 13.19
N SER A 383 7.27 -33.03 13.93
CA SER A 383 7.05 -32.97 15.39
C SER A 383 8.28 -32.37 16.11
N PRO A 384 8.16 -31.27 16.89
CA PRO A 384 6.93 -30.65 17.41
C PRO A 384 6.15 -29.74 16.45
N GLY A 385 6.75 -29.37 15.32
CA GLY A 385 6.14 -28.58 14.25
C GLY A 385 5.13 -29.36 13.41
N THR A 386 4.86 -28.86 12.21
CA THR A 386 3.86 -29.45 11.31
C THR A 386 4.10 -29.02 9.86
N PHE A 387 3.78 -29.89 8.91
CA PHE A 387 4.09 -29.67 7.50
C PHE A 387 3.35 -28.45 6.90
N ILE A 388 2.26 -28.01 7.54
CA ILE A 388 1.47 -26.80 7.21
C ILE A 388 1.78 -25.59 8.11
N PHE A 389 2.97 -25.53 8.75
CA PHE A 389 3.35 -24.50 9.74
C PHE A 389 3.09 -23.05 9.26
N GLU A 390 3.48 -22.72 8.03
CA GLU A 390 3.29 -21.37 7.47
C GLU A 390 1.81 -21.03 7.22
N LYS A 391 0.96 -22.02 6.88
CA LYS A 391 -0.49 -21.83 6.72
C LYS A 391 -1.21 -21.57 8.06
N ILE A 392 -0.61 -21.99 9.19
CA ILE A 392 -1.15 -21.73 10.54
C ILE A 392 -0.60 -20.41 11.12
N THR A 393 0.68 -20.14 10.92
CA THR A 393 1.35 -18.96 11.50
C THR A 393 1.23 -17.69 10.64
N HIS A 394 0.81 -17.82 9.38
CA HIS A 394 0.84 -16.77 8.36
C HIS A 394 2.23 -16.11 8.19
N SER A 395 3.29 -16.86 8.46
CA SER A 395 4.69 -16.40 8.38
C SER A 395 5.40 -17.02 7.17
N LYS A 396 6.53 -16.42 6.75
CA LYS A 396 7.38 -16.90 5.63
C LYS A 396 8.72 -17.45 6.13
N VAL A 397 8.73 -18.07 7.31
CA VAL A 397 9.95 -18.51 8.03
C VAL A 397 10.66 -19.65 7.32
N ILE A 398 9.92 -20.71 6.96
CA ILE A 398 10.44 -21.90 6.29
C ILE A 398 10.93 -21.51 4.89
N GLN A 399 10.20 -20.63 4.19
CA GLN A 399 10.63 -20.06 2.91
C GLN A 399 11.94 -19.27 3.03
N ASN A 400 12.04 -18.36 4.01
CA ASN A 400 13.26 -17.55 4.22
C ASN A 400 14.49 -18.39 4.60
N ILE A 401 14.31 -19.42 5.45
CA ILE A 401 15.39 -20.34 5.81
C ILE A 401 15.79 -21.18 4.60
N THR A 402 14.83 -21.69 3.82
CA THR A 402 15.10 -22.43 2.58
C THR A 402 15.91 -21.58 1.59
N TRP A 403 15.58 -20.29 1.45
CA TRP A 403 16.35 -19.32 0.66
C TRP A 403 17.74 -18.97 1.23
N SER A 404 18.10 -19.44 2.44
CA SER A 404 19.44 -19.29 3.03
C SER A 404 20.34 -20.53 2.86
N LEU A 405 19.83 -21.59 2.20
CA LEU A 405 20.57 -22.82 1.92
C LEU A 405 21.51 -22.66 0.71
N ASP A 406 22.62 -23.39 0.78
CA ASP A 406 23.55 -23.64 -0.32
C ASP A 406 23.15 -24.88 -1.13
N THR A 407 23.98 -25.28 -2.09
CA THR A 407 23.71 -26.43 -2.98
C THR A 407 23.66 -27.76 -2.23
N GLU A 408 24.48 -27.98 -1.19
CA GLU A 408 24.40 -29.20 -0.37
C GLU A 408 23.17 -29.20 0.55
N GLY A 409 22.86 -28.05 1.16
CA GLY A 409 21.68 -27.86 1.99
C GLY A 409 20.37 -28.13 1.25
N VAL A 410 20.25 -27.67 0.01
CA VAL A 410 19.07 -27.92 -0.84
C VAL A 410 18.95 -29.39 -1.23
N LYS A 411 20.06 -30.08 -1.51
CA LYS A 411 20.05 -31.52 -1.83
C LYS A 411 19.50 -32.34 -0.67
N LYS A 412 20.05 -32.16 0.53
CA LYS A 412 19.58 -32.82 1.76
C LYS A 412 18.12 -32.50 2.09
N LEU A 413 17.68 -31.25 1.90
CA LEU A 413 16.26 -30.90 2.07
C LEU A 413 15.36 -31.58 1.02
N GLY A 414 15.85 -31.74 -0.21
CA GLY A 414 15.18 -32.51 -1.25
C GLY A 414 15.06 -34.01 -0.91
N GLU A 415 16.10 -34.60 -0.30
CA GLU A 415 16.07 -35.98 0.22
C GLU A 415 15.02 -36.13 1.33
N VAL A 416 14.91 -35.16 2.25
CA VAL A 416 13.85 -35.13 3.27
C VAL A 416 12.45 -35.06 2.64
N TYR A 417 12.24 -34.25 1.60
CA TYR A 417 10.96 -34.21 0.89
C TYR A 417 10.68 -35.50 0.09
N ARG A 418 11.70 -36.14 -0.51
CA ARG A 418 11.55 -37.49 -1.08
C ARG A 418 11.08 -38.49 -0.04
N GLY A 419 11.70 -38.47 1.15
CA GLY A 419 11.38 -39.39 2.25
C GLY A 419 9.95 -39.27 2.75
N VAL A 420 9.35 -38.07 2.69
CA VAL A 420 7.91 -37.88 2.95
C VAL A 420 7.07 -38.49 1.81
N ILE A 421 7.41 -38.20 0.54
CA ILE A 421 6.67 -38.68 -0.64
C ILE A 421 6.68 -40.22 -0.71
N ASP A 422 7.84 -40.85 -0.56
CA ASP A 422 7.95 -42.32 -0.59
C ASP A 422 7.51 -43.00 0.71
N GLY A 423 7.59 -42.30 1.85
CA GLY A 423 7.21 -42.80 3.17
C GLY A 423 8.34 -43.45 3.97
N THR A 424 9.60 -43.17 3.63
CA THR A 424 10.78 -43.57 4.43
C THR A 424 11.08 -42.65 5.61
N GLU A 425 10.65 -41.38 5.58
CA GLU A 425 10.64 -40.49 6.75
C GLU A 425 9.39 -40.77 7.60
N ILE A 426 9.58 -41.05 8.89
CA ILE A 426 8.51 -41.50 9.81
C ILE A 426 8.02 -40.33 10.68
N ILE A 427 6.71 -40.24 10.91
CA ILE A 427 6.15 -39.31 11.90
C ILE A 427 6.32 -39.91 13.31
N GLU A 428 7.16 -39.30 14.13
CA GLU A 428 7.25 -39.57 15.57
C GLU A 428 5.97 -39.09 16.29
N SER A 429 4.97 -39.97 16.41
CA SER A 429 3.75 -39.64 17.14
C SER A 429 3.99 -39.54 18.64
N GLN A 430 3.18 -38.71 19.29
CA GLN A 430 3.26 -38.47 20.74
C GLN A 430 2.84 -39.69 21.59
N TYR A 431 2.34 -40.74 20.95
CA TYR A 431 1.79 -41.95 21.58
C TYR A 431 2.61 -43.22 21.30
N GLY A 432 3.77 -43.10 20.65
CA GLY A 432 4.68 -44.25 20.41
C GLY A 432 4.25 -45.18 19.27
N HIS A 433 3.41 -44.71 18.36
CA HIS A 433 3.11 -45.37 17.09
C HIS A 433 3.73 -44.57 15.94
N ALA A 434 4.21 -45.25 14.90
CA ALA A 434 4.66 -44.59 13.68
C ALA A 434 3.42 -44.19 12.85
N ASP A 435 3.13 -42.89 12.78
CA ASP A 435 2.03 -42.39 11.94
C ASP A 435 2.49 -42.27 10.48
N TYR A 436 1.59 -42.55 9.55
CA TYR A 436 1.83 -42.48 8.11
C TYR A 436 1.44 -41.11 7.55
N TRP A 437 2.26 -40.58 6.64
CA TRP A 437 1.96 -39.36 5.87
C TRP A 437 0.68 -39.50 5.03
N LEU A 438 -0.22 -38.51 5.13
CA LEU A 438 -1.42 -38.46 4.30
C LEU A 438 -1.06 -38.12 2.85
N ASN A 439 -1.92 -38.52 1.90
CA ASN A 439 -1.73 -38.19 0.49
C ASN A 439 -1.55 -36.67 0.24
N ASN A 440 -2.25 -35.84 1.02
CA ASN A 440 -2.15 -34.38 0.94
C ASN A 440 -0.78 -33.85 1.39
N ASP A 441 -0.18 -34.42 2.45
CA ASP A 441 1.16 -34.06 2.90
C ASP A 441 2.21 -34.49 1.87
N LYS A 442 2.05 -35.69 1.30
CA LYS A 442 2.90 -36.21 0.22
C LYS A 442 2.84 -35.34 -1.04
N LEU A 443 1.66 -34.87 -1.42
CA LEU A 443 1.47 -33.95 -2.53
C LEU A 443 2.09 -32.57 -2.23
N TYR A 444 1.91 -32.05 -1.01
CA TYR A 444 2.57 -30.81 -0.59
C TYR A 444 4.11 -30.95 -0.58
N ALA A 445 4.64 -32.11 -0.18
CA ALA A 445 6.08 -32.40 -0.23
C ALA A 445 6.60 -32.41 -1.68
N ALA A 446 5.83 -32.95 -2.63
CA ALA A 446 6.15 -32.85 -4.06
C ALA A 446 6.15 -31.38 -4.54
N HIS A 447 5.17 -30.57 -4.14
CA HIS A 447 5.16 -29.13 -4.46
C HIS A 447 6.33 -28.36 -3.82
N LEU A 448 6.77 -28.72 -2.61
CA LEU A 448 7.97 -28.14 -1.99
C LEU A 448 9.25 -28.59 -2.73
N LEU A 449 9.37 -29.86 -3.13
CA LEU A 449 10.47 -30.38 -3.94
C LEU A 449 10.56 -29.67 -5.31
N ILE A 450 9.41 -29.41 -5.95
CA ILE A 450 9.34 -28.65 -7.22
C ILE A 450 9.82 -27.21 -7.03
N LYS A 451 9.48 -26.55 -5.91
CA LYS A 451 10.02 -25.21 -5.57
C LYS A 451 11.54 -25.20 -5.43
N LEU A 452 12.16 -26.32 -4.99
CA LEU A 452 13.63 -26.44 -4.93
C LEU A 452 14.30 -26.52 -6.31
N LEU A 453 13.61 -27.02 -7.36
CA LEU A 453 14.16 -27.09 -8.72
C LEU A 453 14.49 -25.69 -9.29
N ASN A 454 13.71 -24.69 -8.90
CA ASN A 454 13.88 -23.29 -9.27
C ASN A 454 14.69 -22.49 -8.21
N HIS A 455 15.33 -23.14 -7.25
CA HIS A 455 16.12 -22.46 -6.21
C HIS A 455 17.44 -21.87 -6.75
N LYS A 456 17.86 -20.71 -6.20
CA LYS A 456 19.05 -19.96 -6.64
C LYS A 456 20.34 -20.80 -6.62
N ALA A 457 20.50 -21.68 -5.64
CA ALA A 457 21.69 -22.53 -5.47
C ALA A 457 21.69 -23.77 -6.39
N MET A 458 20.58 -24.03 -7.08
CA MET A 458 20.42 -25.15 -8.02
C MET A 458 20.40 -24.68 -9.47
N LYS A 459 20.76 -23.43 -9.79
CA LYS A 459 20.73 -22.91 -11.17
C LYS A 459 21.49 -23.81 -12.16
N GLU A 460 22.72 -24.17 -11.81
CA GLU A 460 23.67 -24.90 -12.67
C GLU A 460 23.69 -26.42 -12.41
N ASP A 461 23.02 -26.91 -11.37
CA ASP A 461 22.94 -28.35 -11.08
C ASP A 461 21.81 -29.00 -11.91
N TYR A 462 22.11 -29.21 -13.19
CA TYR A 462 21.17 -29.80 -14.14
C TYR A 462 20.92 -31.29 -13.87
N GLN A 463 21.92 -32.03 -13.35
CA GLN A 463 21.77 -33.46 -13.07
C GLN A 463 20.77 -33.69 -11.93
N TRP A 464 20.91 -32.98 -10.82
CA TRP A 464 19.99 -33.14 -9.70
C TRP A 464 18.54 -32.81 -10.09
N LYS A 465 18.32 -31.87 -11.03
CA LYS A 465 16.98 -31.59 -11.59
C LYS A 465 16.45 -32.76 -12.42
N VAL A 466 17.27 -33.37 -13.28
CA VAL A 466 16.91 -34.59 -14.02
C VAL A 466 16.52 -35.69 -13.03
N ASP A 467 17.32 -35.91 -11.99
CA ASP A 467 17.08 -36.95 -10.98
C ASP A 467 15.75 -36.72 -10.22
N GLN A 468 15.37 -35.45 -9.97
CA GLN A 468 14.09 -35.10 -9.33
C GLN A 468 12.90 -35.25 -10.29
N LEU A 469 13.03 -34.80 -11.54
CA LEU A 469 11.99 -34.94 -12.56
C LEU A 469 11.72 -36.42 -12.87
N ILE A 470 12.77 -37.23 -13.00
CA ILE A 470 12.65 -38.69 -13.15
C ILE A 470 11.92 -39.29 -11.95
N PHE A 471 12.25 -38.92 -10.71
CA PHE A 471 11.57 -39.43 -9.52
C PHE A 471 10.06 -39.11 -9.52
N LEU A 472 9.67 -37.86 -9.83
CA LEU A 472 8.26 -37.48 -9.93
C LEU A 472 7.55 -38.20 -11.10
N MET A 473 8.21 -38.32 -12.26
CA MET A 473 7.70 -39.05 -13.43
C MET A 473 7.49 -40.54 -13.13
N GLU A 474 8.46 -41.21 -12.51
CA GLU A 474 8.36 -42.63 -12.19
C GLU A 474 7.19 -42.89 -11.22
N LEU A 475 6.96 -42.01 -10.25
CA LEU A 475 5.84 -42.15 -9.30
C LEU A 475 4.46 -41.84 -9.94
N GLY A 476 4.37 -40.79 -10.76
CA GLY A 476 3.12 -40.34 -11.38
C GLY A 476 2.70 -41.09 -12.65
N VAL A 477 3.67 -41.55 -13.44
CA VAL A 477 3.44 -42.18 -14.77
C VAL A 477 3.61 -43.70 -14.73
N LEU A 478 4.50 -44.25 -13.88
CA LEU A 478 4.85 -45.68 -13.92
C LEU A 478 4.28 -46.48 -12.72
N LYS A 479 3.86 -47.72 -13.01
CA LYS A 479 3.41 -48.74 -12.05
C LYS A 479 4.58 -49.44 -11.34
N GLY A 480 5.71 -49.61 -12.04
CA GLY A 480 6.80 -50.53 -11.67
C GLY A 480 7.76 -50.09 -10.54
N ASN A 481 7.35 -49.16 -9.68
CA ASN A 481 8.23 -48.62 -8.64
C ASN A 481 8.30 -49.53 -7.41
N LYS A 482 9.43 -49.46 -6.67
CA LYS A 482 9.59 -50.10 -5.34
C LYS A 482 8.63 -49.56 -4.27
N ILE A 483 7.99 -48.42 -4.55
CA ILE A 483 7.14 -47.64 -3.65
C ILE A 483 5.70 -47.79 -4.12
N HIS A 484 4.84 -48.36 -3.28
CA HIS A 484 3.44 -48.59 -3.64
C HIS A 484 2.62 -47.31 -3.40
N ILE A 485 2.26 -46.62 -4.48
CA ILE A 485 1.43 -45.40 -4.46
C ILE A 485 0.07 -45.68 -5.10
N GLY A 486 -0.99 -45.34 -4.37
CA GLY A 486 -2.38 -45.47 -4.80
C GLY A 486 -2.75 -44.57 -5.98
N VAL A 487 -3.88 -44.87 -6.64
CA VAL A 487 -4.26 -44.27 -7.93
C VAL A 487 -4.42 -42.75 -7.86
N GLU A 488 -5.10 -42.25 -6.83
CA GLU A 488 -5.35 -40.81 -6.60
C GLU A 488 -4.04 -40.02 -6.46
N LEU A 489 -3.19 -40.38 -5.50
CA LEU A 489 -1.92 -39.70 -5.27
C LEU A 489 -0.99 -39.81 -6.49
N ALA A 490 -1.02 -40.91 -7.24
CA ALA A 490 -0.27 -41.02 -8.49
C ALA A 490 -0.79 -40.06 -9.58
N ALA A 491 -2.10 -39.86 -9.69
CA ALA A 491 -2.66 -38.85 -10.59
C ALA A 491 -2.26 -37.43 -10.17
N SER A 492 -2.29 -37.10 -8.87
CA SER A 492 -1.81 -35.82 -8.37
C SER A 492 -0.30 -35.62 -8.61
N LEU A 493 0.51 -36.66 -8.42
CA LEU A 493 1.96 -36.63 -8.69
C LEU A 493 2.27 -36.54 -10.19
N LYS A 494 1.42 -37.10 -11.07
CA LYS A 494 1.48 -36.90 -12.52
C LYS A 494 1.28 -35.42 -12.87
N THR A 495 0.23 -34.79 -12.34
CA THR A 495 -0.01 -33.35 -12.52
C THR A 495 1.15 -32.50 -11.98
N ALA A 496 1.68 -32.86 -10.80
CA ALA A 496 2.84 -32.20 -10.21
C ALA A 496 4.11 -32.36 -11.08
N PHE A 497 4.35 -33.54 -11.68
CA PHE A 497 5.44 -33.74 -12.64
C PHE A 497 5.31 -32.84 -13.88
N PHE A 498 4.12 -32.77 -14.50
CA PHE A 498 3.92 -31.88 -15.66
C PHE A 498 4.05 -30.40 -15.30
N GLY A 499 3.59 -29.98 -14.11
CA GLY A 499 3.88 -28.64 -13.57
C GLY A 499 5.37 -28.39 -13.31
N ALA A 500 6.13 -29.42 -12.93
CA ALA A 500 7.58 -29.33 -12.70
C ALA A 500 8.40 -29.11 -13.98
N LEU A 501 7.82 -29.30 -15.16
CA LEU A 501 8.46 -29.00 -16.45
C LEU A 501 8.55 -27.49 -16.73
N ASP A 502 7.83 -26.64 -15.98
CA ASP A 502 7.96 -25.17 -15.99
C ASP A 502 9.25 -24.71 -15.26
N LEU A 503 10.40 -25.17 -15.75
CA LEU A 503 11.73 -24.84 -15.22
C LEU A 503 12.19 -23.48 -15.74
N LYS A 504 12.48 -22.55 -14.81
CA LYS A 504 12.92 -21.18 -15.12
C LYS A 504 14.42 -21.14 -15.44
N LEU A 505 14.78 -21.72 -16.60
CA LEU A 505 16.15 -21.83 -17.11
C LEU A 505 16.53 -20.64 -18.01
N GLN A 506 17.81 -20.26 -17.98
CA GLN A 506 18.30 -19.07 -18.70
C GLN A 506 18.77 -19.35 -20.14
N LYS A 507 19.02 -20.62 -20.51
CA LYS A 507 19.43 -20.99 -21.87
C LYS A 507 18.62 -22.18 -22.39
N LEU A 508 18.20 -22.08 -23.65
CA LEU A 508 17.40 -23.13 -24.32
C LEU A 508 18.14 -24.48 -24.42
N GLU A 509 19.48 -24.44 -24.55
CA GLU A 509 20.31 -25.65 -24.62
C GLU A 509 20.38 -26.43 -23.29
N GLU A 510 20.18 -25.77 -22.15
CA GLU A 510 20.17 -26.39 -20.82
C GLU A 510 18.84 -27.13 -20.59
N LEU A 511 17.74 -26.51 -21.02
CA LEU A 511 16.41 -27.12 -21.05
C LEU A 511 16.39 -28.37 -21.95
N HIS A 512 17.03 -28.31 -23.12
CA HIS A 512 17.18 -29.48 -24.01
C HIS A 512 17.90 -30.64 -23.32
N ASN A 513 18.99 -30.38 -22.60
CA ASN A 513 19.74 -31.45 -21.91
C ASN A 513 18.88 -32.14 -20.84
N ILE A 514 18.17 -31.36 -20.02
CA ILE A 514 17.30 -31.89 -18.96
C ILE A 514 16.16 -32.73 -19.57
N LEU A 515 15.42 -32.15 -20.51
CA LEU A 515 14.26 -32.83 -21.10
C LEU A 515 14.66 -34.05 -21.92
N SER A 516 15.77 -34.00 -22.67
CA SER A 516 16.25 -35.17 -23.43
C SER A 516 16.62 -36.32 -22.51
N GLN A 517 17.20 -36.07 -21.33
CA GLN A 517 17.46 -37.14 -20.35
C GLN A 517 16.18 -37.73 -19.76
N VAL A 518 15.19 -36.91 -19.39
CA VAL A 518 13.88 -37.39 -18.89
C VAL A 518 13.15 -38.21 -19.97
N VAL A 519 13.11 -37.72 -21.21
CA VAL A 519 12.51 -38.38 -22.37
C VAL A 519 13.21 -39.70 -22.70
N LEU A 520 14.55 -39.74 -22.70
CA LEU A 520 15.31 -40.96 -22.98
C LEU A 520 15.26 -41.97 -21.82
N HIS A 521 15.09 -41.51 -20.58
CA HIS A 521 14.82 -42.41 -19.45
C HIS A 521 13.46 -43.08 -19.58
N LEU A 522 12.41 -42.33 -19.96
CA LEU A 522 11.08 -42.89 -20.23
C LEU A 522 11.11 -43.87 -21.41
N ASP A 523 11.77 -43.49 -22.51
CA ASP A 523 12.02 -44.34 -23.69
C ASP A 523 12.70 -45.68 -23.31
N SER A 524 13.65 -45.65 -22.36
CA SER A 524 14.34 -46.86 -21.87
C SER A 524 13.45 -47.86 -21.10
N LYS A 525 12.24 -47.45 -20.67
CA LYS A 525 11.29 -48.32 -19.96
C LYS A 525 10.23 -48.92 -20.89
N LEU A 526 9.90 -48.23 -21.98
CA LEU A 526 8.72 -48.55 -22.79
C LEU A 526 9.07 -49.45 -23.97
N THR A 527 8.25 -50.49 -24.16
CA THR A 527 8.25 -51.35 -25.33
C THR A 527 6.78 -51.66 -25.68
N PRO A 528 6.43 -51.96 -26.94
CA PRO A 528 5.03 -52.18 -27.32
C PRO A 528 4.38 -53.36 -26.56
N GLU A 529 5.18 -54.31 -26.07
CA GLU A 529 4.71 -55.47 -25.29
C GLU A 529 4.43 -55.14 -23.81
N ASN A 530 4.92 -54.00 -23.28
CA ASN A 530 4.90 -53.73 -21.84
C ASN A 530 4.02 -52.55 -21.39
N LEU A 531 3.40 -51.81 -22.32
CA LEU A 531 2.66 -50.56 -22.06
C LEU A 531 1.64 -50.70 -20.91
N ASP A 532 0.72 -51.66 -20.99
CA ASP A 532 -0.30 -51.92 -19.96
C ASP A 532 0.28 -52.31 -18.59
N THR A 533 1.46 -52.92 -18.57
CA THR A 533 2.12 -53.39 -17.34
C THR A 533 2.91 -52.30 -16.65
N ILE A 534 3.52 -51.38 -17.41
CA ILE A 534 4.44 -50.35 -16.88
C ILE A 534 3.76 -48.99 -16.72
N LEU A 535 2.91 -48.55 -17.65
CA LEU A 535 2.24 -47.24 -17.56
C LEU A 535 1.03 -47.29 -16.63
N ARG A 536 0.82 -46.26 -15.80
CA ARG A 536 -0.40 -46.12 -14.99
C ARG A 536 -1.62 -45.88 -15.87
N SER A 537 -1.50 -44.96 -16.83
CA SER A 537 -2.43 -44.76 -17.94
C SER A 537 -1.75 -45.26 -19.22
N PRO A 538 -2.13 -46.42 -19.77
CA PRO A 538 -1.56 -46.90 -21.03
C PRO A 538 -1.97 -45.99 -22.18
N ILE A 539 -1.05 -45.79 -23.13
CA ILE A 539 -1.30 -45.15 -24.42
C ILE A 539 -1.62 -46.22 -25.47
N SER A 540 -2.26 -45.87 -26.59
CA SER A 540 -2.53 -46.85 -27.65
C SER A 540 -1.25 -47.24 -28.41
N ASN A 541 -1.31 -48.34 -29.17
CA ASN A 541 -0.23 -48.72 -30.07
C ASN A 541 -0.01 -47.69 -31.21
N GLU A 542 -1.04 -46.89 -31.53
CA GLU A 542 -0.96 -45.82 -32.53
C GLU A 542 -0.23 -44.59 -31.95
N ASP A 543 -0.55 -44.21 -30.71
CA ASP A 543 0.19 -43.21 -29.94
C ASP A 543 1.65 -43.64 -29.72
N TYR A 544 1.90 -44.92 -29.43
CA TYR A 544 3.27 -45.44 -29.27
C TYR A 544 4.08 -45.35 -30.57
N ALA A 545 3.47 -45.59 -31.73
CA ALA A 545 4.14 -45.37 -33.03
C ALA A 545 4.48 -43.87 -33.26
N ILE A 546 3.66 -42.95 -32.74
CA ILE A 546 3.93 -41.50 -32.74
C ILE A 546 5.06 -41.15 -31.75
N TRP A 547 5.13 -41.79 -30.58
CA TRP A 547 6.26 -41.69 -29.65
C TRP A 547 7.56 -42.16 -30.30
N GLU A 548 7.61 -43.36 -30.91
CA GLU A 548 8.79 -43.85 -31.63
C GLU A 548 9.23 -42.89 -32.75
N LYS A 549 8.28 -42.35 -33.52
CA LYS A 549 8.53 -41.34 -34.57
C LYS A 549 9.10 -40.04 -33.99
N THR A 550 8.65 -39.64 -32.80
CA THR A 550 9.12 -38.45 -32.05
C THR A 550 10.54 -38.66 -31.54
N ILE A 551 10.77 -39.76 -30.83
CA ILE A 551 12.08 -40.20 -30.33
C ILE A 551 13.10 -40.35 -31.46
N ALA A 552 12.71 -40.99 -32.57
CA ALA A 552 13.56 -41.11 -33.75
C ALA A 552 13.86 -39.74 -34.38
N THR A 553 13.03 -38.73 -34.19
CA THR A 553 13.23 -37.37 -34.72
C THR A 553 14.12 -36.52 -33.81
N ILE A 554 13.94 -36.59 -32.49
CA ILE A 554 14.86 -36.04 -31.48
C ILE A 554 16.28 -36.58 -31.73
N LYS A 555 16.43 -37.91 -31.78
CA LYS A 555 17.70 -38.61 -32.07
C LYS A 555 18.28 -38.31 -33.47
N LYS A 556 17.53 -37.70 -34.41
CA LYS A 556 18.01 -37.19 -35.72
C LYS A 556 18.42 -35.71 -35.68
N ILE A 557 17.87 -34.91 -34.75
CA ILE A 557 18.21 -33.49 -34.58
C ILE A 557 19.52 -33.36 -33.78
N GLU A 558 19.61 -34.03 -32.63
CA GLU A 558 20.75 -33.94 -31.71
C GLU A 558 22.10 -34.32 -32.34
N LYS A 559 22.10 -35.28 -33.26
CA LYS A 559 23.31 -35.78 -33.95
C LYS A 559 23.99 -34.75 -34.87
N LYS A 560 23.47 -33.53 -35.02
CA LYS A 560 23.97 -32.51 -35.96
C LYS A 560 24.70 -31.38 -35.22
N LYS A 561 26.02 -31.28 -35.44
CA LYS A 561 26.96 -30.39 -34.71
C LYS A 561 26.64 -28.88 -34.69
N LYS A 562 25.78 -28.36 -35.57
CA LYS A 562 25.28 -26.96 -35.48
C LYS A 562 23.96 -26.94 -34.71
N LYS A 563 24.06 -26.72 -33.39
CA LYS A 563 22.97 -26.25 -32.51
C LYS A 563 22.71 -24.75 -32.77
N GLY A 564 21.50 -24.27 -32.49
CA GLY A 564 21.08 -22.87 -32.70
C GLY A 564 20.07 -22.66 -33.85
N GLY A 565 19.37 -21.52 -33.78
CA GLY A 565 18.30 -21.12 -34.70
C GLY A 565 17.11 -22.10 -34.72
N LEU A 566 16.38 -22.15 -35.83
CA LEU A 566 15.14 -22.93 -36.00
C LEU A 566 15.21 -24.43 -35.60
N ARG A 567 16.39 -25.07 -35.56
CA ARG A 567 16.51 -26.45 -35.04
C ARG A 567 16.28 -26.54 -33.53
N SER A 568 16.64 -25.48 -32.81
CA SER A 568 16.45 -25.35 -31.37
C SER A 568 14.96 -25.34 -31.03
N VAL A 569 14.17 -24.56 -31.80
CA VAL A 569 12.71 -24.47 -31.74
C VAL A 569 12.05 -25.84 -31.86
N PHE A 570 12.26 -26.54 -32.98
CA PHE A 570 11.65 -27.85 -33.19
C PHE A 570 12.07 -28.89 -32.13
N LEU A 571 13.33 -28.85 -31.65
CA LEU A 571 13.77 -29.75 -30.57
C LEU A 571 13.02 -29.49 -29.26
N THR A 572 12.82 -28.23 -28.87
CA THR A 572 12.01 -27.87 -27.69
C THR A 572 10.58 -28.39 -27.81
N LEU A 573 9.95 -28.22 -28.98
CA LEU A 573 8.58 -28.63 -29.22
C LEU A 573 8.42 -30.16 -29.20
N PHE A 574 9.27 -30.91 -29.91
CA PHE A 574 9.23 -32.38 -29.88
C PHE A 574 9.50 -32.97 -28.49
N LEU A 575 10.38 -32.36 -27.69
CA LEU A 575 10.67 -32.82 -26.32
C LEU A 575 9.47 -32.64 -25.38
N HIS A 576 8.81 -31.48 -25.40
CA HIS A 576 7.63 -31.26 -24.55
C HIS A 576 6.40 -32.01 -25.03
N LEU A 577 6.08 -31.97 -26.32
CA LEU A 577 4.89 -32.64 -26.87
C LEU A 577 5.01 -34.17 -26.79
N GLY A 578 6.23 -34.71 -26.90
CA GLY A 578 6.49 -36.12 -26.63
C GLY A 578 6.14 -36.52 -25.20
N LEU A 579 6.51 -35.71 -24.19
CA LEU A 579 6.09 -35.96 -22.80
C LEU A 579 4.58 -35.75 -22.62
N LEU A 580 4.00 -34.75 -23.29
CA LEU A 580 2.58 -34.39 -23.18
C LEU A 580 1.65 -35.52 -23.66
N LEU A 581 2.12 -36.40 -24.55
CA LEU A 581 1.41 -37.62 -24.97
C LEU A 581 0.96 -38.50 -23.79
N PHE A 582 1.74 -38.53 -22.71
CA PHE A 582 1.39 -39.28 -21.50
C PHE A 582 0.41 -38.52 -20.58
N ASN A 583 0.08 -37.26 -20.90
CA ASN A 583 -0.91 -36.45 -20.19
C ASN A 583 -2.22 -36.32 -20.96
N ASP A 584 -2.15 -35.77 -22.18
CA ASP A 584 -3.23 -35.63 -23.15
C ASP A 584 -2.74 -36.21 -24.48
N SER A 585 -3.06 -37.48 -24.69
CA SER A 585 -2.58 -38.22 -25.87
C SER A 585 -3.16 -37.65 -27.16
N LYS A 586 -4.41 -37.17 -27.15
CA LYS A 586 -5.08 -36.68 -28.36
C LYS A 586 -4.41 -35.39 -28.84
N LEU A 587 -4.33 -34.38 -27.98
CA LEU A 587 -3.71 -33.11 -28.34
C LEU A 587 -2.25 -33.29 -28.75
N ALA A 588 -1.49 -34.12 -28.03
CA ALA A 588 -0.11 -34.39 -28.37
C ALA A 588 0.01 -35.10 -29.74
N THR A 589 -0.82 -36.09 -30.02
CA THR A 589 -0.87 -36.81 -31.31
C THR A 589 -1.19 -35.88 -32.48
N ASP A 590 -2.20 -35.03 -32.35
CA ASP A 590 -2.58 -34.06 -33.39
C ASP A 590 -1.43 -33.05 -33.62
N SER A 591 -0.94 -32.43 -32.54
CA SER A 591 0.14 -31.43 -32.57
C SER A 591 1.47 -31.98 -33.12
N LEU A 592 1.83 -33.21 -32.76
CA LEU A 592 3.06 -33.86 -33.23
C LEU A 592 2.98 -34.14 -34.73
N ASN A 593 1.81 -34.53 -35.25
CA ASN A 593 1.64 -34.82 -36.68
C ASN A 593 1.77 -33.57 -37.56
N GLU A 594 1.20 -32.44 -37.15
CA GLU A 594 1.44 -31.14 -37.79
C GLU A 594 2.93 -30.75 -37.71
N LEU A 595 3.53 -30.85 -36.52
CA LEU A 595 4.92 -30.48 -36.29
C LEU A 595 5.92 -31.31 -37.10
N PHE A 596 5.63 -32.61 -37.34
CA PHE A 596 6.43 -33.43 -38.26
C PHE A 596 6.41 -32.90 -39.69
N ILE A 597 5.25 -32.46 -40.19
CA ILE A 597 5.10 -31.92 -41.55
C ILE A 597 5.92 -30.62 -41.68
N CYS A 598 5.77 -29.68 -40.74
CA CYS A 598 6.54 -28.43 -40.70
C CYS A 598 8.07 -28.69 -40.58
N PHE A 599 8.48 -29.69 -39.78
CA PHE A 599 9.89 -30.07 -39.66
C PHE A 599 10.48 -30.67 -40.95
N GLU A 600 9.68 -31.40 -41.74
CA GLU A 600 10.13 -31.90 -43.04
C GLU A 600 10.14 -30.82 -44.13
N GLN A 601 9.16 -29.91 -44.15
CA GLN A 601 9.14 -28.75 -45.04
C GLN A 601 10.36 -27.84 -44.83
N THR A 602 10.62 -27.42 -43.59
CA THR A 602 11.80 -26.60 -43.22
C THR A 602 13.15 -27.30 -43.43
N ARG A 603 13.14 -28.62 -43.68
CA ARG A 603 14.31 -29.41 -44.07
C ARG A 603 14.54 -29.46 -45.58
N LYS A 604 13.49 -29.39 -46.42
CA LYS A 604 13.61 -29.36 -47.89
C LYS A 604 14.32 -28.08 -48.34
N ARG A 605 13.85 -26.92 -47.87
CA ARG A 605 14.46 -25.57 -48.08
C ARG A 605 15.99 -25.50 -47.86
N ARG A 606 16.55 -26.37 -47.01
CA ARG A 606 18.00 -26.49 -46.70
C ARG A 606 18.79 -27.49 -47.56
N LYS A 607 18.16 -28.14 -48.54
CA LYS A 607 18.82 -28.89 -49.60
C LYS A 607 18.88 -28.07 -50.87
N ASP A 608 17.74 -27.48 -51.23
CA ASP A 608 17.55 -26.87 -52.54
C ASP A 608 18.32 -25.53 -52.64
N SER A 609 18.55 -24.87 -51.49
CA SER A 609 19.40 -23.67 -51.34
C SER A 609 20.89 -23.86 -51.70
N ASP A 610 21.38 -25.10 -51.76
CA ASP A 610 22.78 -25.39 -52.14
C ASP A 610 22.93 -25.62 -53.66
N THR A 611 21.85 -25.48 -54.45
CA THR A 611 21.81 -25.98 -55.85
C THR A 611 21.13 -25.08 -56.90
N LEU A 612 20.56 -23.92 -56.55
CA LEU A 612 19.80 -23.06 -57.47
C LEU A 612 20.32 -21.61 -57.52
N ASN A 613 20.27 -21.01 -58.71
CA ASN A 613 20.64 -19.61 -58.94
C ASN A 613 19.47 -18.65 -58.63
N GLU A 614 19.79 -17.39 -58.31
CA GLU A 614 18.88 -16.39 -57.73
C GLU A 614 17.71 -15.88 -58.62
N THR A 615 17.44 -16.52 -59.77
CA THR A 615 16.48 -16.02 -60.78
C THR A 615 15.17 -16.80 -60.90
N GLU A 616 14.96 -17.88 -60.14
CA GLU A 616 13.75 -18.74 -60.25
C GLU A 616 12.95 -18.86 -58.93
N ILE A 617 13.09 -17.89 -58.02
CA ILE A 617 12.40 -17.87 -56.71
C ILE A 617 11.17 -16.95 -56.74
N GLN A 618 10.22 -17.21 -57.66
CA GLN A 618 8.95 -16.46 -57.75
C GLN A 618 7.67 -17.30 -57.89
N ASP A 619 7.76 -18.62 -58.08
CA ASP A 619 6.59 -19.52 -58.15
C ASP A 619 6.73 -20.68 -57.13
N SER A 620 6.50 -20.39 -55.85
CA SER A 620 6.52 -21.40 -54.77
C SER A 620 5.68 -21.01 -53.55
N ASN A 621 4.35 -21.14 -53.68
CA ASN A 621 3.38 -21.04 -52.56
C ASN A 621 3.60 -22.07 -51.42
N ALA A 622 4.61 -22.95 -51.52
CA ALA A 622 4.95 -23.94 -50.51
C ALA A 622 5.93 -23.44 -49.42
N ASP A 623 6.67 -22.35 -49.65
CA ASP A 623 7.74 -21.91 -48.72
C ASP A 623 7.23 -21.20 -47.45
N LEU A 624 5.98 -20.72 -47.47
CA LEU A 624 5.39 -19.85 -46.43
C LEU A 624 4.48 -20.58 -45.44
N MET A 625 3.83 -21.69 -45.83
CA MET A 625 2.79 -22.34 -45.02
C MET A 625 3.25 -22.90 -43.66
N TRP A 626 4.53 -23.27 -43.53
CA TRP A 626 4.99 -23.98 -42.31
C TRP A 626 4.96 -23.10 -41.05
N ILE A 627 5.16 -21.77 -41.19
CA ILE A 627 5.14 -20.83 -40.07
C ILE A 627 3.70 -20.42 -39.72
N GLU A 628 2.80 -20.42 -40.70
CA GLU A 628 1.36 -20.24 -40.50
C GLU A 628 0.79 -21.39 -39.65
N VAL A 629 1.10 -22.64 -39.99
CA VAL A 629 0.69 -23.83 -39.20
C VAL A 629 1.29 -23.82 -37.79
N VAL A 630 2.56 -23.40 -37.62
CA VAL A 630 3.15 -23.26 -36.27
C VAL A 630 2.52 -22.11 -35.48
N THR A 631 2.03 -21.06 -36.16
CA THR A 631 1.31 -19.95 -35.53
C THR A 631 -0.09 -20.37 -35.08
N ASP A 632 -0.84 -21.10 -35.91
CA ASP A 632 -2.13 -21.70 -35.53
C ASP A 632 -1.98 -22.69 -34.36
N LEU A 633 -0.94 -23.53 -34.39
CA LEU A 633 -0.62 -24.43 -33.29
C LEU A 633 -0.34 -23.67 -31.98
N PHE A 634 0.35 -22.52 -32.06
CA PHE A 634 0.58 -21.66 -30.90
C PHE A 634 -0.69 -20.94 -30.44
N LEU A 635 -1.59 -20.56 -31.34
CA LEU A 635 -2.90 -20.01 -30.97
C LEU A 635 -3.78 -21.08 -30.27
N ASN A 636 -3.75 -22.33 -30.73
CA ASN A 636 -4.39 -23.46 -30.05
C ASN A 636 -3.77 -23.73 -28.66
N PHE A 637 -2.44 -23.63 -28.53
CA PHE A 637 -1.77 -23.76 -27.24
C PHE A 637 -2.05 -22.61 -26.26
N LEU A 638 -2.30 -21.39 -26.75
CA LEU A 638 -2.63 -20.23 -25.92
C LEU A 638 -4.12 -20.07 -25.61
N SER A 639 -5.03 -20.66 -26.41
CA SER A 639 -6.46 -20.69 -26.10
C SER A 639 -6.75 -21.58 -24.88
N GLN A 640 -5.95 -22.61 -24.69
CA GLN A 640 -6.05 -23.56 -23.58
C GLN A 640 -5.48 -22.99 -22.28
N ASN A 641 -6.10 -23.35 -21.14
CA ASN A 641 -5.69 -22.92 -19.80
C ASN A 641 -4.53 -23.75 -19.23
N SER A 642 -3.46 -23.92 -20.04
CA SER A 642 -2.25 -24.66 -19.66
C SER A 642 -1.04 -23.73 -19.52
N SER A 643 -0.51 -23.62 -18.30
CA SER A 643 0.70 -22.84 -18.00
C SER A 643 1.92 -23.38 -18.75
N LEU A 644 2.08 -24.71 -18.80
CA LEU A 644 3.16 -25.38 -19.50
C LEU A 644 3.19 -25.03 -21.00
N LEU A 645 2.02 -25.06 -21.66
CA LEU A 645 1.91 -24.68 -23.07
C LEU A 645 2.26 -23.19 -23.29
N ARG A 646 1.79 -22.29 -22.42
CA ARG A 646 2.17 -20.85 -22.48
C ARG A 646 3.68 -20.65 -22.29
N THR A 647 4.33 -21.35 -21.37
CA THR A 647 5.80 -21.30 -21.21
C THR A 647 6.51 -21.80 -22.46
N ILE A 648 6.08 -22.92 -23.05
CA ILE A 648 6.67 -23.48 -24.27
C ILE A 648 6.58 -22.47 -25.42
N VAL A 649 5.42 -21.87 -25.65
CA VAL A 649 5.23 -20.84 -26.68
C VAL A 649 6.15 -19.64 -26.41
N ASN A 650 6.15 -19.10 -25.19
CA ASN A 650 6.97 -17.93 -24.83
C ASN A 650 8.50 -18.16 -24.94
N LEU A 651 8.97 -19.39 -24.68
CA LEU A 651 10.39 -19.77 -24.83
C LEU A 651 10.81 -19.92 -26.30
N VAL A 652 9.87 -20.18 -27.20
CA VAL A 652 10.14 -20.59 -28.59
C VAL A 652 9.83 -19.48 -29.59
N PHE A 653 8.75 -18.71 -29.39
CA PHE A 653 8.31 -17.64 -30.28
C PHE A 653 9.38 -16.56 -30.58
N PRO A 654 10.24 -16.10 -29.64
CA PRO A 654 11.31 -15.14 -29.95
C PRO A 654 12.27 -15.59 -31.06
N TYR A 655 12.43 -16.92 -31.26
CA TYR A 655 13.28 -17.50 -32.31
C TYR A 655 12.53 -17.75 -33.63
N LEU A 656 11.24 -17.40 -33.69
CA LEU A 656 10.39 -17.48 -34.89
C LEU A 656 10.06 -16.11 -35.47
N CYS A 657 10.20 -15.02 -34.71
CA CYS A 657 9.91 -13.66 -35.16
C CYS A 657 10.61 -13.27 -36.48
N GLU A 658 11.84 -13.74 -36.72
CA GLU A 658 12.60 -13.53 -37.97
C GLU A 658 11.96 -14.16 -39.23
N TYR A 659 10.94 -15.01 -39.06
CA TYR A 659 10.24 -15.74 -40.13
C TYR A 659 8.76 -15.36 -40.27
N MET A 660 8.27 -14.35 -39.53
CA MET A 660 6.86 -13.95 -39.55
C MET A 660 6.48 -13.29 -40.88
N THR A 661 5.36 -13.76 -41.44
CA THR A 661 4.73 -13.29 -42.68
C THR A 661 3.51 -12.40 -42.36
N ASP A 662 2.97 -11.72 -43.37
CA ASP A 662 1.79 -10.85 -43.23
C ASP A 662 0.57 -11.68 -42.79
N ASN A 663 0.41 -12.87 -43.37
CA ASN A 663 -0.56 -13.87 -42.95
C ASN A 663 -0.41 -14.24 -41.46
N THR A 664 0.80 -14.51 -40.96
CA THR A 664 1.01 -14.86 -39.55
C THR A 664 0.71 -13.72 -38.58
N LEU A 665 0.94 -12.47 -38.99
CA LEU A 665 0.54 -11.31 -38.19
C LEU A 665 -0.98 -11.12 -38.24
N HIS A 666 -1.63 -11.35 -39.39
CA HIS A 666 -3.09 -11.37 -39.48
C HIS A 666 -3.72 -12.50 -38.65
N GLN A 667 -3.11 -13.70 -38.57
CA GLN A 667 -3.55 -14.79 -37.67
C GLN A 667 -3.58 -14.29 -36.22
N LEU A 668 -2.46 -13.78 -35.69
CA LEU A 668 -2.38 -13.24 -34.32
C LEU A 668 -3.38 -12.09 -34.09
N VAL A 669 -3.45 -11.14 -35.02
CA VAL A 669 -4.30 -9.95 -34.90
C VAL A 669 -5.80 -10.28 -35.01
N SER A 670 -6.18 -11.30 -35.79
CA SER A 670 -7.58 -11.71 -35.97
C SER A 670 -8.25 -12.17 -34.67
N VAL A 671 -7.49 -12.79 -33.76
CA VAL A 671 -7.97 -13.22 -32.44
C VAL A 671 -8.35 -12.02 -31.55
N LEU A 672 -7.69 -10.87 -31.77
CA LEU A 672 -7.96 -9.65 -31.03
C LEU A 672 -9.20 -8.91 -31.56
N ASP A 673 -9.61 -9.15 -32.81
CA ASP A 673 -10.77 -8.47 -33.37
C ASP A 673 -12.08 -8.88 -32.64
N PRO A 674 -12.86 -7.93 -32.10
CA PRO A 674 -14.13 -8.22 -31.44
C PRO A 674 -15.28 -8.60 -32.38
N GLU A 675 -15.16 -8.36 -33.70
CA GLU A 675 -16.20 -8.66 -34.69
C GLU A 675 -16.06 -10.07 -35.33
N ASN A 676 -14.95 -10.76 -35.07
CA ASN A 676 -14.76 -12.15 -35.50
C ASN A 676 -15.55 -13.12 -34.58
N GLU A 677 -15.96 -14.27 -35.13
CA GLU A 677 -16.52 -15.39 -34.36
C GLU A 677 -15.62 -15.70 -33.15
N ASN A 678 -16.22 -15.97 -31.99
CA ASN A 678 -15.47 -16.39 -30.81
C ASN A 678 -14.64 -17.66 -31.13
N PRO A 679 -13.30 -17.61 -31.13
CA PRO A 679 -12.48 -18.77 -31.50
C PRO A 679 -12.66 -19.96 -30.55
N LEU A 680 -13.26 -19.74 -29.37
CA LEU A 680 -13.59 -20.78 -28.39
C LEU A 680 -14.97 -21.44 -28.61
N SER A 681 -15.90 -20.82 -29.37
CA SER A 681 -17.27 -21.35 -29.50
C SER A 681 -17.39 -22.60 -30.37
N LYS A 682 -16.36 -22.92 -31.17
CA LYS A 682 -16.34 -24.08 -32.09
C LYS A 682 -16.24 -25.45 -31.40
N GLY A 683 -16.40 -25.50 -30.07
CA GLY A 683 -16.51 -26.72 -29.28
C GLY A 683 -17.92 -27.30 -29.12
N ASN A 684 -18.99 -26.48 -29.15
CA ASN A 684 -20.37 -26.93 -28.90
C ASN A 684 -21.34 -26.36 -29.93
N ALA A 685 -21.72 -27.17 -30.93
CA ALA A 685 -22.64 -26.77 -32.00
C ALA A 685 -24.07 -27.31 -31.77
N ALA A 686 -24.94 -26.50 -31.16
CA ALA A 686 -26.39 -26.68 -31.20
C ALA A 686 -27.14 -25.36 -30.92
N SER A 687 -28.08 -25.01 -31.81
CA SER A 687 -29.13 -23.98 -31.65
C SER A 687 -28.69 -22.62 -31.09
N ASP A 688 -28.34 -21.70 -31.99
CA ASP A 688 -28.47 -20.25 -31.79
C ASP A 688 -29.28 -19.69 -32.97
N GLU A 689 -30.57 -19.47 -32.75
CA GLU A 689 -31.53 -18.85 -33.70
C GLU A 689 -32.87 -18.61 -32.94
N ASP A 690 -32.98 -17.50 -32.18
CA ASP A 690 -33.83 -16.36 -32.58
C ASP A 690 -33.87 -15.20 -31.55
N SER A 691 -33.90 -13.97 -32.09
CA SER A 691 -34.54 -12.71 -31.66
C SER A 691 -34.79 -12.33 -30.17
N GLU A 692 -34.53 -11.06 -29.86
CA GLU A 692 -34.85 -10.39 -28.58
C GLU A 692 -36.36 -10.37 -28.23
N GLU A 693 -36.72 -10.73 -26.99
CA GLU A 693 -37.93 -10.21 -26.32
C GLU A 693 -37.81 -10.24 -24.78
N ASP A 694 -38.40 -9.24 -24.09
CA ASP A 694 -38.39 -9.09 -22.62
C ASP A 694 -39.33 -10.10 -21.93
N SER A 695 -38.88 -10.77 -20.86
CA SER A 695 -39.80 -11.28 -19.82
C SER A 695 -39.13 -11.57 -18.47
N ASP A 696 -39.70 -11.02 -17.38
CA ASP A 696 -39.29 -11.29 -16.00
C ASP A 696 -39.75 -12.68 -15.51
N LYS A 697 -38.87 -13.42 -14.82
CA LYS A 697 -39.22 -14.52 -13.90
C LYS A 697 -38.23 -14.57 -12.72
N GLU A 698 -38.75 -15.00 -11.56
CA GLU A 698 -38.04 -15.09 -10.27
C GLU A 698 -37.58 -16.52 -9.94
N ASP A 699 -36.60 -16.63 -9.04
CA ASP A 699 -36.12 -17.79 -8.26
C ASP A 699 -35.65 -19.06 -9.02
N SER A 700 -34.56 -19.74 -8.62
CA SER A 700 -34.25 -20.15 -7.23
C SER A 700 -32.78 -20.61 -7.02
N GLU A 701 -32.36 -20.54 -5.75
CA GLU A 701 -31.36 -21.35 -4.99
C GLU A 701 -29.97 -21.72 -5.58
N ASP A 702 -28.96 -21.03 -5.03
CA ASP A 702 -27.70 -21.51 -4.42
C ASP A 702 -27.14 -22.93 -4.71
N GLU A 703 -25.91 -22.99 -5.22
CA GLU A 703 -24.80 -23.71 -4.55
C GLU A 703 -23.48 -22.90 -4.76
N GLY A 704 -22.54 -23.01 -3.83
CA GLY A 704 -21.33 -22.17 -3.78
C GLY A 704 -20.02 -22.94 -3.95
N ASP A 705 -19.04 -22.27 -4.56
CA ASP A 705 -17.62 -22.66 -4.52
C ASP A 705 -16.76 -21.39 -4.40
N ASP A 706 -15.81 -21.41 -3.46
CA ASP A 706 -14.99 -20.26 -3.02
C ASP A 706 -13.50 -20.61 -3.21
N ASP A 707 -12.86 -20.07 -4.26
CA ASP A 707 -11.40 -19.86 -4.30
C ASP A 707 -11.01 -18.91 -5.47
N ASP A 708 -10.35 -17.79 -5.15
CA ASP A 708 -9.40 -16.97 -5.97
C ASP A 708 -9.28 -15.52 -5.41
N GLU A 709 -8.84 -15.35 -4.15
CA GLU A 709 -8.39 -14.03 -3.65
C GLU A 709 -6.95 -13.72 -4.12
N GLU A 710 -6.73 -13.46 -5.42
CA GLU A 710 -5.52 -12.79 -5.86
C GLU A 710 -5.55 -11.31 -5.43
N ASN A 711 -4.81 -10.99 -4.36
CA ASN A 711 -4.60 -9.63 -3.90
C ASN A 711 -3.54 -8.96 -4.78
N GLU A 712 -3.96 -8.13 -5.75
CA GLU A 712 -3.06 -7.15 -6.38
C GLU A 712 -2.88 -5.96 -5.41
N ASP A 713 -1.63 -5.59 -5.11
CA ASP A 713 -1.32 -4.45 -4.23
C ASP A 713 -1.68 -3.12 -4.92
N ASP A 714 -2.54 -2.30 -4.29
CA ASP A 714 -2.82 -0.92 -4.73
C ASP A 714 -1.58 -0.02 -4.52
N GLU A 715 -0.77 0.19 -5.57
CA GLU A 715 0.20 1.29 -5.60
C GLU A 715 -0.53 2.63 -5.80
N GLU A 716 -0.52 3.50 -4.78
CA GLU A 716 -1.05 4.88 -4.84
C GLU A 716 -0.18 5.78 -5.75
N ASP A 717 -0.40 5.70 -7.07
CA ASP A 717 0.30 6.53 -8.07
C ASP A 717 -0.33 7.95 -8.12
N ASP A 718 0.33 8.92 -7.45
CA ASP A 718 -0.13 10.29 -7.16
C ASP A 718 -0.06 11.25 -8.38
N ASP A 719 -0.77 10.91 -9.47
CA ASP A 719 -0.83 11.74 -10.68
C ASP A 719 -1.87 12.88 -10.57
N ASP A 720 -1.40 14.09 -10.22
CA ASP A 720 -2.17 15.34 -10.00
C ASP A 720 -2.76 15.95 -11.31
N ASN A 721 -3.39 15.11 -12.15
CA ASN A 721 -4.10 15.50 -13.36
C ASN A 721 -5.59 15.81 -13.06
N GLN A 722 -5.98 17.07 -13.27
CA GLN A 722 -7.33 17.57 -13.00
C GLN A 722 -8.34 17.10 -14.05
N ASP A 723 -8.83 15.88 -13.90
CA ASP A 723 -9.83 15.29 -14.78
C ASP A 723 -11.24 15.89 -14.55
N GLU A 724 -12.01 16.06 -15.62
CA GLU A 724 -13.34 16.67 -15.56
C GLU A 724 -14.34 15.77 -14.83
N THR A 725 -14.99 16.30 -13.79
CA THR A 725 -15.85 15.50 -12.92
C THR A 725 -17.09 14.97 -13.66
N VAL A 726 -17.72 13.92 -13.14
CA VAL A 726 -18.97 13.37 -13.71
C VAL A 726 -20.07 14.44 -13.84
N ASN A 727 -20.07 15.46 -12.97
CA ASN A 727 -20.94 16.64 -13.08
C ASN A 727 -20.68 17.45 -14.35
N ASP A 728 -19.43 17.62 -14.77
CA ASP A 728 -19.05 18.39 -15.94
C ASP A 728 -19.42 17.63 -17.23
N LYS A 729 -19.24 16.31 -17.26
CA LYS A 729 -19.70 15.43 -18.34
C LYS A 729 -21.23 15.52 -18.52
N LEU A 730 -21.99 15.45 -17.43
CA LEU A 730 -23.45 15.66 -17.42
C LEU A 730 -23.83 17.07 -17.90
N ARG A 731 -23.10 18.11 -17.46
CA ARG A 731 -23.33 19.51 -17.81
C ARG A 731 -23.10 19.79 -19.31
N MET A 732 -22.11 19.15 -19.92
CA MET A 732 -21.86 19.26 -21.36
C MET A 732 -22.93 18.54 -22.20
N ALA A 733 -23.40 17.37 -21.77
CA ALA A 733 -24.52 16.69 -22.40
C ALA A 733 -25.81 17.54 -22.35
N LEU A 734 -26.13 18.10 -21.18
CA LEU A 734 -27.25 19.02 -20.95
C LEU A 734 -27.17 20.27 -21.85
N HIS A 735 -25.99 20.88 -21.95
CA HIS A 735 -25.74 22.05 -22.79
C HIS A 735 -25.93 21.75 -24.29
N LYS A 736 -25.50 20.56 -24.75
CA LYS A 736 -25.68 20.12 -26.13
C LYS A 736 -27.16 19.93 -26.48
N VAL A 737 -27.95 19.32 -25.59
CA VAL A 737 -29.41 19.14 -25.79
C VAL A 737 -30.13 20.50 -25.90
N LEU A 738 -29.81 21.45 -25.02
CA LEU A 738 -30.41 22.80 -25.05
C LEU A 738 -30.13 23.53 -26.37
N ILE A 739 -28.89 23.47 -26.87
CA ILE A 739 -28.51 24.08 -28.15
C ILE A 739 -29.20 23.36 -29.33
N SER A 740 -29.28 22.02 -29.31
CA SER A 740 -29.93 21.24 -30.36
C SER A 740 -31.43 21.55 -30.51
N ASN A 741 -32.10 21.93 -29.42
CA ASN A 741 -33.51 22.32 -29.41
C ASN A 741 -33.73 23.82 -29.74
N GLY A 742 -32.68 24.56 -30.13
CA GLY A 742 -32.79 25.93 -30.67
C GLY A 742 -32.50 27.08 -29.68
N TYR A 743 -32.26 26.78 -28.40
CA TYR A 743 -32.00 27.81 -27.39
C TYR A 743 -30.58 28.39 -27.52
N LYS A 744 -30.48 29.74 -27.49
CA LYS A 744 -29.19 30.45 -27.61
C LYS A 744 -28.54 30.60 -26.23
N SER A 745 -27.25 30.26 -26.15
CA SER A 745 -26.52 30.04 -24.89
C SER A 745 -26.02 31.30 -24.13
N ASP A 746 -26.36 32.52 -24.57
CA ASP A 746 -25.70 33.76 -24.10
C ASP A 746 -26.54 34.63 -23.14
N GLU A 747 -27.73 34.17 -22.72
CA GLU A 747 -28.53 34.81 -21.66
C GLU A 747 -28.46 34.01 -20.36
N GLU A 748 -28.19 34.68 -19.24
CA GLU A 748 -28.27 34.08 -17.90
C GLU A 748 -29.75 34.04 -17.46
N SER A 749 -30.19 32.86 -17.00
CA SER A 749 -31.59 32.46 -16.74
C SER A 749 -32.50 32.35 -17.98
N ILE A 750 -33.02 31.13 -18.21
CA ILE A 750 -34.18 30.88 -19.06
C ILE A 750 -35.41 31.04 -18.17
N ASP A 751 -36.36 31.87 -18.57
CA ASP A 751 -37.60 32.09 -17.84
C ASP A 751 -38.58 30.94 -18.10
N LEU A 752 -38.71 30.03 -17.12
CA LEU A 752 -39.51 28.81 -17.24
C LEU A 752 -41.02 29.11 -17.38
N ASP A 753 -41.48 30.23 -16.84
CA ASP A 753 -42.90 30.63 -16.84
C ASP A 753 -43.40 31.07 -18.24
N GLN A 754 -42.52 31.12 -19.25
CA GLN A 754 -42.85 31.43 -20.64
C GLN A 754 -42.72 30.23 -21.60
N MET A 755 -42.42 29.04 -21.10
CA MET A 755 -42.30 27.82 -21.90
C MET A 755 -43.69 27.21 -22.19
N SER A 756 -43.97 26.76 -23.42
CA SER A 756 -45.21 26.04 -23.70
C SER A 756 -45.12 24.58 -23.22
N ASP A 757 -46.22 24.01 -22.72
CA ASP A 757 -46.27 22.62 -22.22
C ASP A 757 -45.70 21.61 -23.23
N THR A 758 -45.99 21.81 -24.52
CA THR A 758 -45.55 20.95 -25.63
C THR A 758 -44.06 21.07 -26.00
N GLU A 759 -43.37 22.08 -25.47
CA GLU A 759 -41.92 22.22 -25.53
C GLU A 759 -41.28 21.71 -24.24
N GLY A 760 -41.95 21.90 -23.09
CA GLY A 760 -41.60 21.30 -21.80
C GLY A 760 -41.49 19.77 -21.89
N GLU A 761 -42.52 19.10 -22.41
CA GLU A 761 -42.48 17.64 -22.63
C GLU A 761 -41.33 17.20 -23.54
N LYS A 762 -41.01 17.97 -24.60
CA LYS A 762 -39.90 17.64 -25.51
C LYS A 762 -38.54 17.79 -24.84
N LEU A 763 -38.39 18.81 -24.01
CA LEU A 763 -37.18 19.02 -23.22
C LEU A 763 -37.03 17.88 -22.20
N ASP A 764 -38.05 17.60 -21.39
CA ASP A 764 -38.00 16.55 -20.36
C ASP A 764 -37.79 15.15 -20.97
N LYS A 765 -38.43 14.83 -22.09
CA LYS A 765 -38.20 13.57 -22.82
C LYS A 765 -36.79 13.46 -23.42
N ALA A 766 -36.12 14.58 -23.70
CA ALA A 766 -34.71 14.59 -24.09
C ALA A 766 -33.77 14.49 -22.87
N LEU A 767 -34.09 15.15 -21.76
CA LEU A 767 -33.38 15.05 -20.48
C LEU A 767 -33.43 13.60 -19.96
N GLY A 768 -34.60 12.98 -19.95
CA GLY A 768 -34.79 11.58 -19.53
C GLY A 768 -33.98 10.58 -20.36
N LYS A 769 -33.74 10.85 -21.66
CA LYS A 769 -32.82 10.05 -22.48
C LYS A 769 -31.36 10.25 -22.07
N ALA A 770 -30.93 11.49 -21.84
CA ALA A 770 -29.58 11.78 -21.35
C ALA A 770 -29.33 11.15 -19.97
N PHE A 771 -30.27 11.29 -19.03
CA PHE A 771 -30.16 10.66 -17.71
C PHE A 771 -30.19 9.12 -17.77
N LYS A 772 -30.91 8.49 -18.71
CA LYS A 772 -30.82 7.04 -18.94
C LYS A 772 -29.42 6.60 -19.42
N GLN A 773 -28.72 7.41 -20.22
CA GLN A 773 -27.35 7.11 -20.66
C GLN A 773 -26.27 7.33 -19.59
N PHE A 774 -26.58 8.05 -18.50
CA PHE A 774 -25.62 8.42 -17.45
C PHE A 774 -25.99 7.91 -16.05
N ARG A 775 -26.83 6.88 -15.93
CA ARG A 775 -26.99 6.14 -14.65
C ARG A 775 -25.79 5.23 -14.42
N PRO A 776 -25.07 5.32 -13.28
CA PRO A 776 -24.17 4.25 -12.87
C PRO A 776 -24.96 2.98 -12.53
N ASN A 777 -24.50 1.82 -13.01
CA ASN A 777 -25.17 0.53 -12.77
C ASN A 777 -24.93 0.03 -11.34
N HIS A 778 -25.73 0.54 -10.40
CA HIS A 778 -25.87 -0.03 -9.05
C HIS A 778 -26.92 -1.16 -8.96
N GLY A 779 -27.53 -1.57 -10.07
CA GLY A 779 -28.31 -2.81 -10.17
C GLY A 779 -27.43 -3.97 -10.58
N LYS A 780 -27.50 -5.09 -9.82
CA LYS A 780 -26.86 -6.41 -10.05
C LYS A 780 -25.90 -6.48 -11.25
N ARG A 781 -24.58 -6.30 -11.01
CA ARG A 781 -23.52 -6.65 -11.97
C ARG A 781 -23.75 -8.10 -12.45
N LYS A 782 -23.91 -8.33 -13.76
CA LYS A 782 -23.84 -9.70 -14.30
C LYS A 782 -22.42 -10.24 -14.02
N LYS A 783 -22.32 -11.46 -13.48
CA LYS A 783 -21.04 -12.16 -13.39
C LYS A 783 -20.57 -12.41 -14.82
N GLN A 784 -19.32 -12.06 -15.15
CA GLN A 784 -18.76 -12.31 -16.48
C GLN A 784 -18.81 -13.82 -16.75
N ASN A 785 -19.25 -14.24 -17.95
CA ASN A 785 -19.29 -15.66 -18.27
C ASN A 785 -17.86 -16.23 -18.31
N GLU A 786 -17.67 -17.49 -17.91
CA GLU A 786 -16.35 -18.11 -17.83
C GLU A 786 -15.67 -18.19 -19.21
N ASP A 787 -16.44 -18.42 -20.27
CA ASP A 787 -15.98 -18.34 -21.67
C ASP A 787 -15.45 -16.95 -22.01
N GLN A 788 -16.10 -15.89 -21.50
CA GLN A 788 -15.68 -14.51 -21.73
C GLN A 788 -14.41 -14.18 -20.95
N ARG A 789 -14.28 -14.63 -19.69
CA ARG A 789 -13.04 -14.50 -18.89
C ARG A 789 -11.89 -15.23 -19.59
N THR A 790 -12.13 -16.45 -20.08
CA THR A 790 -11.15 -17.26 -20.83
C THR A 790 -10.76 -16.58 -22.16
N LEU A 791 -11.71 -16.03 -22.91
CA LEU A 791 -11.43 -15.27 -24.14
C LEU A 791 -10.62 -13.99 -23.86
N THR A 792 -10.94 -13.26 -22.79
CA THR A 792 -10.16 -12.09 -22.32
C THR A 792 -8.71 -12.51 -21.99
N HIS A 793 -8.52 -13.62 -21.27
CA HIS A 793 -7.17 -14.15 -20.99
C HIS A 793 -6.45 -14.63 -22.25
N PHE A 794 -7.13 -15.28 -23.20
CA PHE A 794 -6.55 -15.69 -24.49
C PHE A 794 -6.07 -14.48 -25.30
N ARG A 795 -6.90 -13.43 -25.43
CA ARG A 795 -6.50 -12.18 -26.10
C ARG A 795 -5.30 -11.50 -25.43
N ILE A 796 -5.21 -11.54 -24.09
CA ILE A 796 -4.02 -11.06 -23.36
C ILE A 796 -2.77 -11.90 -23.68
N ARG A 797 -2.88 -13.24 -23.73
CA ARG A 797 -1.77 -14.14 -24.12
C ARG A 797 -1.28 -13.87 -25.55
N VAL A 798 -2.18 -13.54 -26.48
CA VAL A 798 -1.82 -13.16 -27.86
C VAL A 798 -1.16 -11.78 -27.93
N LEU A 799 -1.56 -10.83 -27.09
CA LEU A 799 -0.85 -9.54 -26.95
C LEU A 799 0.58 -9.71 -26.42
N ASP A 800 0.87 -10.73 -25.60
CA ASP A 800 2.25 -11.05 -25.21
C ASP A 800 3.11 -11.51 -26.41
N LEU A 801 2.52 -12.21 -27.38
CA LEU A 801 3.22 -12.55 -28.64
C LEU A 801 3.46 -11.31 -29.50
N ILE A 802 2.47 -10.43 -29.65
CA ILE A 802 2.65 -9.17 -30.39
C ILE A 802 3.74 -8.33 -29.72
N ASP A 803 3.73 -8.16 -28.40
CA ASP A 803 4.80 -7.45 -27.69
C ASP A 803 6.17 -8.10 -27.90
N THR A 804 6.25 -9.43 -27.94
CA THR A 804 7.50 -10.16 -28.21
C THR A 804 7.99 -9.91 -29.65
N TYR A 805 7.07 -9.87 -30.62
CA TYR A 805 7.37 -9.52 -32.01
C TYR A 805 7.79 -8.04 -32.17
N LEU A 806 7.29 -7.13 -31.33
CA LEU A 806 7.75 -5.72 -31.31
C LEU A 806 9.16 -5.53 -30.70
N ASP A 807 9.67 -6.49 -29.91
CA ASP A 807 11.05 -6.46 -29.39
C ASP A 807 12.08 -7.02 -30.40
N SER A 808 11.71 -8.03 -31.19
CA SER A 808 12.48 -8.44 -32.37
C SER A 808 12.37 -7.37 -33.46
N THR A 809 13.48 -6.94 -34.06
CA THR A 809 13.51 -5.81 -35.02
C THR A 809 12.54 -6.01 -36.20
N PRO A 810 11.35 -5.36 -36.20
CA PRO A 810 10.27 -5.72 -37.12
C PRO A 810 10.33 -4.88 -38.40
N SER A 811 9.63 -5.29 -39.45
CA SER A 811 9.42 -4.38 -40.61
C SER A 811 8.59 -3.17 -40.21
N MET A 812 8.87 -2.01 -40.81
CA MET A 812 8.05 -0.81 -40.59
C MET A 812 6.60 -1.01 -41.07
N ILE A 813 6.34 -1.64 -42.23
CA ILE A 813 4.96 -1.80 -42.74
C ILE A 813 4.10 -2.66 -41.81
N ARG A 814 4.63 -3.82 -41.42
CA ARG A 814 4.04 -4.76 -40.44
C ARG A 814 3.67 -4.08 -39.12
N THR A 815 4.51 -3.15 -38.67
CA THR A 815 4.29 -2.41 -37.42
C THR A 815 3.17 -1.37 -37.55
N LEU A 816 2.98 -0.78 -38.74
CA LEU A 816 1.91 0.17 -39.03
C LEU A 816 0.55 -0.53 -39.16
N GLU A 817 0.51 -1.72 -39.76
CA GLU A 817 -0.70 -2.52 -39.97
C GLU A 817 -1.35 -2.98 -38.66
N ILE A 818 -0.54 -3.35 -37.65
CA ILE A 818 -0.99 -3.75 -36.31
C ILE A 818 -1.75 -2.62 -35.59
N MET A 819 -1.52 -1.34 -35.92
CA MET A 819 -2.04 -0.20 -35.18
C MET A 819 -3.58 -0.07 -35.23
N LEU A 820 -4.18 -0.20 -36.42
CA LEU A 820 -5.63 0.01 -36.60
C LEU A 820 -6.48 -1.10 -35.94
N PRO A 821 -6.11 -2.40 -36.01
CA PRO A 821 -6.78 -3.46 -35.27
C PRO A 821 -6.64 -3.35 -33.74
N LEU A 822 -5.45 -3.00 -33.22
CA LEU A 822 -5.30 -2.75 -31.78
C LEU A 822 -6.20 -1.60 -31.31
N LEU A 823 -6.28 -0.51 -32.08
CA LEU A 823 -7.22 0.59 -31.80
C LEU A 823 -8.70 0.18 -31.93
N LYS A 824 -9.06 -0.75 -32.82
CA LYS A 824 -10.41 -1.34 -32.89
C LYS A 824 -10.74 -2.14 -31.63
N THR A 825 -9.79 -2.93 -31.14
CA THR A 825 -9.94 -3.73 -29.91
C THR A 825 -10.02 -2.84 -28.66
N VAL A 826 -9.28 -1.71 -28.63
CA VAL A 826 -9.44 -0.69 -27.58
C VAL A 826 -10.83 -0.04 -27.65
N GLU A 827 -11.31 0.31 -28.85
CA GLU A 827 -12.63 0.92 -29.04
C GLU A 827 -13.78 0.01 -28.54
N PHE A 828 -13.60 -1.31 -28.60
CA PHE A 828 -14.48 -2.30 -27.98
C PHE A 828 -14.25 -2.41 -26.46
N SER A 829 -13.00 -2.53 -26.02
CA SER A 829 -12.66 -2.75 -24.60
C SER A 829 -12.96 -1.55 -23.70
N VAL A 830 -13.16 -0.36 -24.27
CA VAL A 830 -13.67 0.85 -23.60
C VAL A 830 -15.20 0.81 -23.37
N ARG A 831 -15.93 -0.08 -24.05
CA ARG A 831 -17.40 -0.22 -23.95
C ARG A 831 -17.86 -1.22 -22.88
N ASP A 832 -16.96 -2.04 -22.34
CA ASP A 832 -17.26 -3.12 -21.38
C ASP A 832 -16.32 -3.05 -20.17
N GLU A 833 -16.91 -2.87 -18.97
CA GLU A 833 -16.19 -2.83 -17.68
C GLU A 833 -15.38 -4.12 -17.43
N HIS A 834 -15.87 -5.27 -17.93
CA HIS A 834 -15.21 -6.57 -17.79
C HIS A 834 -13.97 -6.73 -18.68
N GLN A 835 -13.80 -5.89 -19.73
CA GLN A 835 -12.57 -5.90 -20.56
C GLN A 835 -11.46 -5.00 -20.01
N ARG A 836 -11.60 -4.40 -18.82
CA ARG A 836 -10.59 -3.51 -18.23
C ARG A 836 -9.16 -4.10 -18.19
N PRO A 837 -8.92 -5.41 -17.89
CA PRO A 837 -7.58 -6.00 -17.97
C PRO A 837 -7.01 -6.01 -19.39
N LEU A 838 -7.85 -6.34 -20.39
CA LEU A 838 -7.48 -6.31 -21.81
C LEU A 838 -7.22 -4.87 -22.29
N LEU A 839 -8.04 -3.90 -21.87
CA LEU A 839 -7.85 -2.47 -22.15
C LEU A 839 -6.50 -1.96 -21.63
N ASN A 840 -6.13 -2.31 -20.41
CA ASN A 840 -4.83 -1.95 -19.83
C ASN A 840 -3.67 -2.58 -20.63
N ARG A 841 -3.77 -3.87 -20.97
CA ARG A 841 -2.76 -4.58 -21.78
C ARG A 841 -2.60 -3.96 -23.18
N LEU A 842 -3.70 -3.58 -23.83
CA LEU A 842 -3.74 -2.92 -25.14
C LEU A 842 -3.10 -1.52 -25.10
N LYS A 843 -3.44 -0.70 -24.08
CA LYS A 843 -2.81 0.63 -23.88
C LYS A 843 -1.29 0.49 -23.70
N SER A 844 -0.82 -0.52 -22.96
CA SER A 844 0.61 -0.81 -22.82
C SER A 844 1.27 -1.21 -24.16
N CYS A 845 0.65 -2.13 -24.92
CA CYS A 845 1.15 -2.56 -26.23
C CYS A 845 1.23 -1.41 -27.26
N LEU A 846 0.18 -0.58 -27.36
CA LEU A 846 0.16 0.60 -28.24
C LEU A 846 1.21 1.65 -27.85
N LYS A 847 1.45 1.84 -26.55
CA LYS A 847 2.52 2.69 -26.01
C LYS A 847 3.91 2.12 -26.30
N LYS A 848 4.09 0.80 -26.33
CA LYS A 848 5.32 0.13 -26.77
C LYS A 848 5.57 0.36 -28.26
N LEU A 849 4.59 0.02 -29.11
CA LEU A 849 4.60 0.19 -30.56
C LEU A 849 4.96 1.63 -30.96
N SER A 850 4.26 2.61 -30.38
CA SER A 850 4.41 4.03 -30.71
C SER A 850 5.76 4.66 -30.26
N ASN A 851 6.60 3.89 -29.56
CA ASN A 851 7.94 4.27 -29.12
C ASN A 851 9.09 3.53 -29.85
N LEU A 852 8.78 2.67 -30.83
CA LEU A 852 9.76 2.02 -31.68
C LEU A 852 10.57 3.02 -32.54
N LYS A 853 11.83 2.65 -32.81
CA LYS A 853 12.85 3.51 -33.46
C LYS A 853 13.82 2.74 -34.37
N LYS A 854 13.66 1.43 -34.48
CA LYS A 854 14.51 0.52 -35.24
C LYS A 854 13.62 -0.49 -35.93
N PHE A 855 13.95 -0.82 -37.16
CA PHE A 855 13.20 -1.74 -38.02
C PHE A 855 14.19 -2.67 -38.72
N GLY A 856 13.75 -3.87 -39.09
CA GLY A 856 14.54 -4.79 -39.93
C GLY A 856 14.66 -4.24 -41.36
N ASP A 857 13.55 -3.74 -41.89
CA ASP A 857 13.41 -3.15 -43.22
C ASP A 857 12.40 -1.97 -43.18
N ILE A 858 12.32 -1.25 -44.31
CA ILE A 858 11.38 -0.14 -44.52
C ILE A 858 10.69 -0.27 -45.88
N ASP A 859 10.58 -1.50 -46.39
CA ASP A 859 10.03 -1.75 -47.72
C ASP A 859 8.48 -1.68 -47.69
N GLY A 860 7.88 -1.34 -48.83
CA GLY A 860 6.42 -1.12 -48.94
C GLY A 860 5.89 0.18 -48.31
N VAL A 861 6.63 0.85 -47.42
CA VAL A 861 6.17 2.09 -46.77
C VAL A 861 6.39 3.31 -47.67
N ASP A 862 5.30 3.87 -48.20
CA ASP A 862 5.32 5.00 -49.14
C ASP A 862 4.52 6.23 -48.63
N ASN A 863 4.39 7.26 -49.48
CA ASN A 863 3.60 8.45 -49.19
C ASN A 863 2.09 8.20 -49.08
N THR A 864 1.52 7.30 -49.90
CA THR A 864 0.09 6.96 -49.83
C THR A 864 -0.22 6.23 -48.53
N VAL A 865 0.52 5.17 -48.20
CA VAL A 865 0.36 4.41 -46.95
C VAL A 865 0.38 5.32 -45.72
N LEU A 866 1.41 6.16 -45.55
CA LEU A 866 1.53 7.04 -44.38
C LEU A 866 0.47 8.16 -44.37
N SER A 867 0.08 8.69 -45.53
CA SER A 867 -0.95 9.73 -45.63
C SER A 867 -2.36 9.21 -45.36
N GLU A 868 -2.67 8.00 -45.80
CA GLU A 868 -3.98 7.36 -45.62
C GLU A 868 -4.12 6.81 -44.20
N LEU A 869 -3.07 6.23 -43.63
CA LEU A 869 -3.04 5.83 -42.22
C LEU A 869 -3.20 7.03 -41.28
N LEU A 870 -2.48 8.14 -41.53
CA LEU A 870 -2.63 9.36 -40.71
C LEU A 870 -4.06 9.92 -40.76
N LYS A 871 -4.70 9.94 -41.94
CA LYS A 871 -6.11 10.32 -42.08
C LYS A 871 -7.03 9.34 -41.34
N SER A 872 -6.86 8.03 -41.52
CA SER A 872 -7.66 6.99 -40.87
C SER A 872 -7.61 7.07 -39.34
N LEU A 873 -6.43 7.37 -38.77
CA LEU A 873 -6.26 7.58 -37.33
C LEU A 873 -6.97 8.86 -36.84
N LEU A 874 -6.87 9.97 -37.57
CA LEU A 874 -7.58 11.21 -37.26
C LEU A 874 -9.10 11.06 -37.41
N ASP A 875 -9.57 10.39 -38.47
CA ASP A 875 -10.99 10.10 -38.72
C ASP A 875 -11.59 9.15 -37.67
N LYS A 876 -10.84 8.14 -37.18
CA LYS A 876 -11.23 7.36 -35.98
C LYS A 876 -11.43 8.29 -34.79
N GLY A 877 -10.57 9.30 -34.64
CA GLY A 877 -10.68 10.39 -33.67
C GLY A 877 -11.81 11.41 -33.91
N THR A 878 -12.84 11.11 -34.73
CA THR A 878 -14.04 11.95 -34.89
C THR A 878 -15.35 11.27 -34.47
N LYS A 879 -15.40 9.92 -34.40
CA LYS A 879 -16.68 9.18 -34.49
C LYS A 879 -17.52 9.16 -33.21
N SER A 880 -16.93 9.36 -32.03
CA SER A 880 -17.72 9.62 -30.81
C SER A 880 -16.93 10.37 -29.73
N THR A 881 -17.58 11.34 -29.07
CA THR A 881 -16.92 12.26 -28.13
C THR A 881 -16.52 11.62 -26.80
N TRP A 882 -17.14 10.48 -26.43
CA TRP A 882 -16.89 9.82 -25.14
C TRP A 882 -15.68 8.88 -25.21
N ILE A 883 -15.63 8.01 -26.23
CA ILE A 883 -14.48 7.13 -26.50
C ILE A 883 -13.18 7.94 -26.66
N LEU A 884 -13.27 9.15 -27.19
CA LEU A 884 -12.14 10.08 -27.33
C LEU A 884 -11.51 10.55 -26.01
N GLN A 885 -12.20 10.47 -24.87
CA GLN A 885 -11.56 10.72 -23.58
C GLN A 885 -10.61 9.55 -23.24
N ASP A 886 -11.07 8.31 -23.35
CA ASP A 886 -10.29 7.12 -22.94
C ASP A 886 -9.26 6.66 -23.99
N MET A 887 -9.45 7.03 -25.26
CA MET A 887 -8.56 6.72 -26.40
C MET A 887 -7.71 7.89 -26.91
N GLY A 888 -7.99 9.14 -26.47
CA GLY A 888 -7.39 10.34 -27.06
C GLY A 888 -5.86 10.39 -27.02
N GLU A 889 -5.24 9.84 -25.97
CA GLU A 889 -3.80 9.65 -25.92
C GLU A 889 -3.31 8.61 -26.93
N GLN A 890 -3.97 7.46 -27.01
CA GLN A 890 -3.52 6.33 -27.84
C GLN A 890 -3.61 6.66 -29.33
N ILE A 891 -4.70 7.32 -29.76
CA ILE A 891 -4.84 7.88 -31.11
C ILE A 891 -3.75 8.94 -31.36
N THR A 892 -3.48 9.81 -30.37
CA THR A 892 -2.41 10.81 -30.48
C THR A 892 -1.04 10.16 -30.70
N ASP A 893 -0.65 9.19 -29.86
CA ASP A 893 0.67 8.57 -29.96
C ASP A 893 0.83 7.74 -31.25
N CYS A 894 -0.26 7.15 -31.74
CA CYS A 894 -0.31 6.55 -33.08
C CYS A 894 -0.05 7.58 -34.19
N CYS A 895 -0.76 8.72 -34.22
CA CYS A 895 -0.50 9.78 -35.20
C CYS A 895 0.94 10.34 -35.11
N ILE A 896 1.44 10.52 -33.89
CA ILE A 896 2.82 10.96 -33.62
C ILE A 896 3.84 9.91 -34.10
N TYR A 897 3.53 8.62 -33.98
CA TYR A 897 4.36 7.53 -34.49
C TYR A 897 4.42 7.49 -36.02
N VAL A 898 3.29 7.70 -36.71
CA VAL A 898 3.26 7.85 -38.18
C VAL A 898 4.12 9.05 -38.64
N ILE A 899 4.09 10.17 -37.91
CA ILE A 899 4.97 11.32 -38.19
C ILE A 899 6.45 10.96 -37.99
N LYS A 900 6.82 10.25 -36.91
CA LYS A 900 8.20 9.76 -36.71
C LYS A 900 8.65 8.84 -37.86
N CYS A 901 7.79 7.94 -38.32
CA CYS A 901 8.08 7.05 -39.46
C CYS A 901 8.31 7.85 -40.76
N SER A 902 7.50 8.89 -40.99
CA SER A 902 7.68 9.80 -42.13
C SER A 902 9.00 10.56 -42.08
N ASP A 903 9.42 10.99 -40.89
CA ASP A 903 10.68 11.70 -40.67
C ASP A 903 11.91 10.79 -40.84
N LEU A 904 11.85 9.55 -40.35
CA LEU A 904 12.88 8.52 -40.60
C LEU A 904 13.06 8.27 -42.10
N LEU A 905 11.98 8.19 -42.87
CA LEU A 905 12.03 8.06 -44.35
C LEU A 905 12.55 9.33 -45.04
N ILE A 906 12.21 10.52 -44.55
CA ILE A 906 12.75 11.79 -45.05
C ILE A 906 14.25 11.90 -44.77
N ASN A 907 14.75 11.35 -43.67
CA ASN A 907 16.15 11.45 -43.28
C ASN A 907 17.03 10.33 -43.85
N ASN A 908 16.52 9.11 -44.05
CA ASN A 908 17.24 7.99 -44.68
C ASN A 908 17.82 8.36 -46.07
N GLU A 909 19.11 8.11 -46.30
CA GLU A 909 19.80 8.46 -47.56
C GLU A 909 19.26 7.71 -48.78
N ALA A 910 18.76 6.48 -48.61
CA ALA A 910 18.23 5.65 -49.70
C ALA A 910 16.95 6.22 -50.34
N THR A 911 16.15 6.99 -49.58
CA THR A 911 14.84 7.47 -50.05
C THR A 911 14.99 8.52 -51.18
N PRO A 912 14.38 8.33 -52.37
CA PRO A 912 14.54 9.25 -53.49
C PRO A 912 14.08 10.68 -53.16
N LYS A 913 14.88 11.70 -53.56
CA LYS A 913 14.60 13.13 -53.26
C LYS A 913 13.19 13.60 -53.65
N LYS A 914 12.60 13.03 -54.72
CA LYS A 914 11.21 13.31 -55.13
C LYS A 914 10.17 12.76 -54.13
N VAL A 915 10.42 11.59 -53.54
CA VAL A 915 9.57 10.97 -52.51
C VAL A 915 9.70 11.77 -51.20
N LYS A 916 10.93 12.09 -50.76
CA LYS A 916 11.17 12.94 -49.58
C LYS A 916 10.38 14.25 -49.62
N LYS A 917 10.38 14.96 -50.77
CA LYS A 917 9.61 16.20 -50.92
C LYS A 917 8.09 15.96 -50.89
N ARG A 918 7.58 14.93 -51.57
CA ARG A 918 6.14 14.58 -51.52
C ARG A 918 5.69 14.24 -50.10
N LEU A 919 6.45 13.42 -49.38
CA LEU A 919 6.15 12.98 -48.02
C LEU A 919 6.14 14.15 -47.03
N LYS A 920 7.15 15.02 -47.07
CA LYS A 920 7.17 16.25 -46.26
C LYS A 920 5.97 17.15 -46.55
N ASN A 921 5.60 17.31 -47.83
CA ASN A 921 4.42 18.06 -48.24
C ASN A 921 3.11 17.44 -47.72
N SER A 922 2.77 16.21 -48.11
CA SER A 922 1.47 15.59 -47.81
C SER A 922 1.20 15.46 -46.30
N ILE A 923 2.20 15.08 -45.50
CA ILE A 923 2.04 15.00 -44.04
C ILE A 923 1.84 16.40 -43.42
N THR A 924 2.58 17.42 -43.92
CA THR A 924 2.40 18.81 -43.45
C THR A 924 1.04 19.38 -43.87
N GLU A 925 0.57 19.09 -45.08
CA GLU A 925 -0.73 19.50 -45.61
C GLU A 925 -1.90 18.90 -44.80
N ILE A 926 -1.84 17.61 -44.45
CA ILE A 926 -2.83 16.95 -43.57
C ILE A 926 -2.88 17.61 -42.20
N ILE A 927 -1.73 17.78 -41.53
CA ILE A 927 -1.67 18.34 -40.18
C ILE A 927 -2.03 19.83 -40.17
N THR A 928 -1.72 20.57 -41.24
CA THR A 928 -2.15 21.96 -41.43
C THR A 928 -3.67 22.03 -41.56
N SER A 929 -4.28 21.20 -42.41
CA SER A 929 -5.74 21.17 -42.57
C SER A 929 -6.45 20.83 -41.25
N GLU A 930 -5.93 19.85 -40.51
CA GLU A 930 -6.49 19.49 -39.20
C GLU A 930 -6.32 20.61 -38.15
N LEU A 931 -5.19 21.33 -38.17
CA LEU A 931 -4.98 22.52 -37.32
C LEU A 931 -5.97 23.65 -37.67
N GLU A 932 -6.19 23.93 -38.95
CA GLU A 932 -7.16 24.93 -39.39
C GLU A 932 -8.59 24.53 -39.01
N MET A 933 -8.95 23.24 -39.13
CA MET A 933 -10.22 22.72 -38.62
C MET A 933 -10.33 22.84 -37.10
N TYR A 934 -9.26 22.56 -36.36
CA TYR A 934 -9.24 22.71 -34.90
C TYR A 934 -9.48 24.15 -34.46
N PHE A 935 -8.91 25.15 -35.13
CA PHE A 935 -9.15 26.55 -34.77
C PHE A 935 -10.49 27.08 -35.28
N ASN A 936 -10.86 26.81 -36.53
CA ASN A 936 -12.00 27.44 -37.20
C ASN A 936 -13.33 26.69 -37.01
N LYS A 937 -13.36 25.34 -37.05
CA LYS A 937 -14.61 24.56 -36.95
C LYS A 937 -15.00 24.32 -35.50
N ARG A 938 -16.31 24.33 -35.20
CA ARG A 938 -16.83 24.01 -33.84
C ARG A 938 -16.81 22.51 -33.52
N GLU A 939 -16.67 21.67 -34.55
CA GLU A 939 -16.92 20.23 -34.50
C GLU A 939 -15.66 19.36 -34.71
N CYS A 940 -14.48 19.97 -34.86
CA CYS A 940 -13.22 19.22 -34.83
C CYS A 940 -13.04 18.59 -33.44
N VAL A 941 -12.95 17.26 -33.39
CA VAL A 941 -12.85 16.46 -32.15
C VAL A 941 -11.41 16.01 -31.86
N THR A 942 -10.46 16.33 -32.75
CA THR A 942 -9.03 16.02 -32.63
C THR A 942 -8.45 16.53 -31.31
N PRO A 943 -7.85 15.66 -30.47
CA PRO A 943 -7.33 16.06 -29.16
C PRO A 943 -6.26 17.16 -29.26
N ILE A 944 -6.34 18.18 -28.41
CA ILE A 944 -5.28 19.20 -28.29
C ILE A 944 -3.92 18.59 -27.94
N LEU A 945 -3.91 17.42 -27.29
CA LEU A 945 -2.72 16.63 -26.99
C LEU A 945 -1.91 16.26 -28.23
N PHE A 946 -2.56 16.03 -29.37
CA PHE A 946 -1.90 15.78 -30.65
C PHE A 946 -1.05 16.97 -31.07
N PHE A 947 -1.65 18.16 -31.18
CA PHE A 947 -0.91 19.37 -31.53
C PHE A 947 0.18 19.70 -30.50
N LYS A 948 -0.05 19.45 -29.20
CA LYS A 948 0.98 19.62 -28.15
C LYS A 948 2.19 18.71 -28.39
N LYS A 949 1.99 17.41 -28.61
CA LYS A 949 3.06 16.46 -28.91
C LYS A 949 3.74 16.78 -30.27
N VAL A 950 3.01 17.25 -31.29
CA VAL A 950 3.58 17.69 -32.59
C VAL A 950 4.56 18.87 -32.41
N GLN A 951 4.22 19.90 -31.62
CA GLN A 951 5.13 21.03 -31.36
C GLN A 951 6.38 20.65 -30.55
N GLN A 952 6.38 19.47 -29.91
CA GLN A 952 7.53 18.90 -29.19
C GLN A 952 8.40 17.98 -30.07
N LEU A 953 7.98 17.65 -31.30
CA LEU A 953 8.79 16.89 -32.24
C LEU A 953 9.90 17.74 -32.86
N CYS A 954 11.01 17.09 -33.20
CA CYS A 954 12.10 17.67 -34.00
C CYS A 954 11.78 17.54 -35.51
N TRP A 955 10.66 18.12 -35.94
CA TRP A 955 10.08 17.91 -37.26
C TRP A 955 9.84 19.24 -38.00
N ASP A 956 10.38 19.34 -39.22
CA ASP A 956 10.41 20.57 -40.02
C ASP A 956 9.02 21.18 -40.31
N GLY A 957 7.95 20.38 -40.35
CA GLY A 957 6.59 20.86 -40.63
C GLY A 957 6.09 21.89 -39.60
N ASN A 958 6.68 21.91 -38.40
CA ASN A 958 6.43 22.95 -37.39
C ASN A 958 6.77 24.36 -37.89
N LEU A 959 7.67 24.52 -38.86
CA LEU A 959 7.96 25.83 -39.48
C LEU A 959 6.79 26.36 -40.33
N THR A 960 5.94 25.47 -40.85
CA THR A 960 4.69 25.84 -41.55
C THR A 960 3.54 26.07 -40.56
N LEU A 961 3.47 25.29 -39.48
CA LEU A 961 2.40 25.40 -38.48
C LEU A 961 2.55 26.64 -37.59
N ILE A 962 3.76 27.01 -37.18
CA ILE A 962 3.98 28.11 -36.22
C ILE A 962 3.49 29.48 -36.69
N PRO A 963 3.70 29.92 -37.95
CA PRO A 963 3.08 31.14 -38.48
C PRO A 963 1.56 31.17 -38.31
N LEU A 964 0.87 30.05 -38.58
CA LEU A 964 -0.58 29.93 -38.43
C LEU A 964 -0.99 29.99 -36.96
N ILE A 965 -0.28 29.27 -36.07
CA ILE A 965 -0.52 29.29 -34.62
C ILE A 965 -0.36 30.72 -34.06
N LEU A 966 0.69 31.45 -34.46
CA LEU A 966 0.92 32.83 -34.02
C LEU A 966 -0.19 33.78 -34.51
N ARG A 967 -0.71 33.61 -35.72
CA ARG A 967 -1.87 34.37 -36.24
C ARG A 967 -3.15 34.09 -35.44
N TYR A 968 -3.42 32.82 -35.11
CA TYR A 968 -4.59 32.41 -34.34
C TYR A 968 -4.62 32.90 -32.88
N ILE A 969 -3.51 33.42 -32.34
CA ILE A 969 -3.50 34.12 -31.04
C ILE A 969 -4.30 35.42 -31.11
N PHE A 970 -4.35 36.09 -32.27
CA PHE A 970 -4.95 37.41 -32.45
C PHE A 970 -6.25 37.41 -33.26
N ASP A 971 -6.42 36.48 -34.21
CA ASP A 971 -7.62 36.36 -35.08
C ASP A 971 -8.95 36.41 -34.31
N ASP A 972 -9.75 37.46 -34.50
CA ASP A 972 -11.01 37.69 -33.77
C ASP A 972 -12.12 36.67 -34.03
N ASN A 973 -11.98 35.84 -35.06
CA ASN A 973 -12.89 34.71 -35.29
C ASN A 973 -12.63 33.54 -34.30
N VAL A 974 -11.45 33.50 -33.66
CA VAL A 974 -11.05 32.43 -32.74
C VAL A 974 -11.51 32.72 -31.31
N LYS A 975 -12.23 31.76 -30.71
CA LYS A 975 -12.66 31.82 -29.30
C LYS A 975 -11.47 32.01 -28.34
N VAL A 976 -11.62 32.85 -27.31
CA VAL A 976 -10.55 33.19 -26.32
C VAL A 976 -9.89 31.96 -25.67
N PHE A 977 -10.64 30.87 -25.46
CA PHE A 977 -10.08 29.58 -25.00
C PHE A 977 -9.09 29.00 -26.02
N ARG A 978 -9.47 28.94 -27.31
CA ARG A 978 -8.58 28.51 -28.40
C ARG A 978 -7.41 29.48 -28.59
N LYS A 979 -7.61 30.81 -28.50
CA LYS A 979 -6.49 31.79 -28.47
C LYS A 979 -5.47 31.47 -27.37
N SER A 980 -5.93 30.98 -26.21
CA SER A 980 -5.06 30.53 -25.11
C SER A 980 -4.30 29.24 -25.44
N GLN A 981 -4.95 28.29 -26.11
CA GLN A 981 -4.30 27.06 -26.59
C GLN A 981 -3.28 27.34 -27.70
N ALA A 982 -3.55 28.29 -28.61
CA ALA A 982 -2.56 28.73 -29.62
C ALA A 982 -1.29 29.28 -28.96
N ALA A 983 -1.44 30.13 -27.94
CA ALA A 983 -0.31 30.62 -27.15
C ALA A 983 0.42 29.49 -26.38
N GLU A 984 -0.31 28.46 -25.91
CA GLU A 984 0.29 27.27 -25.30
C GLU A 984 1.11 26.45 -26.32
N LEU A 985 0.55 26.15 -27.50
CA LEU A 985 1.23 25.41 -28.57
C LEU A 985 2.52 26.11 -29.03
N ALA A 986 2.46 27.43 -29.27
CA ALA A 986 3.64 28.22 -29.57
C ALA A 986 4.68 28.18 -28.43
N THR A 987 4.24 28.21 -27.15
CA THR A 987 5.14 28.11 -25.99
C THR A 987 5.90 26.79 -25.99
N LEU A 988 5.25 25.67 -26.36
CA LEU A 988 5.90 24.36 -26.45
C LEU A 988 7.00 24.34 -27.52
N PHE A 989 6.71 24.88 -28.72
CA PHE A 989 7.70 25.00 -29.80
C PHE A 989 8.94 25.81 -29.38
N TYR A 990 8.75 27.03 -28.85
CA TYR A 990 9.88 27.87 -28.41
C TYR A 990 10.61 27.33 -27.18
N SER A 991 10.02 26.35 -26.47
CA SER A 991 10.69 25.61 -25.39
C SER A 991 11.54 24.43 -25.90
N ASN A 992 11.30 23.95 -27.14
CA ASN A 992 11.91 22.74 -27.71
C ASN A 992 13.36 22.95 -28.19
N GLN A 993 14.28 23.21 -27.25
CA GLN A 993 15.70 23.51 -27.59
C GLN A 993 16.37 22.40 -28.41
N ARG A 994 15.89 21.14 -28.34
CA ARG A 994 16.40 20.02 -29.15
C ARG A 994 16.21 20.27 -30.65
N TYR A 995 15.02 20.72 -31.06
CA TYR A 995 14.76 21.07 -32.45
C TYR A 995 15.45 22.39 -32.84
N LEU A 996 15.25 23.44 -32.04
CA LEU A 996 15.72 24.79 -32.38
C LEU A 996 17.26 24.90 -32.51
N SER A 997 18.01 24.03 -31.83
CA SER A 997 19.48 24.00 -31.92
C SER A 997 20.02 23.25 -33.14
N THR A 998 19.18 22.55 -33.92
CA THR A 998 19.63 21.80 -35.11
C THR A 998 20.08 22.71 -36.25
N LYS A 999 19.31 23.79 -36.50
CA LYS A 999 19.55 24.77 -37.56
C LYS A 999 19.07 26.18 -37.16
N PRO A 1000 19.71 26.83 -36.17
CA PRO A 1000 19.18 28.07 -35.60
C PRO A 1000 18.95 29.18 -36.65
N GLU A 1001 19.88 29.38 -37.59
CA GLU A 1001 19.75 30.43 -38.60
C GLU A 1001 18.65 30.15 -39.64
N GLU A 1002 18.53 28.91 -40.16
CA GLU A 1002 17.47 28.53 -41.12
C GLU A 1002 16.07 28.70 -40.50
N ILE A 1003 15.93 28.37 -39.22
CA ILE A 1003 14.69 28.54 -38.45
C ILE A 1003 14.42 30.03 -38.16
N LYS A 1004 15.46 30.82 -37.84
CA LYS A 1004 15.38 32.26 -37.59
C LYS A 1004 14.95 33.03 -38.85
N GLU A 1005 15.56 32.73 -39.99
CA GLU A 1005 15.21 33.32 -41.29
C GLU A 1005 13.77 32.98 -41.69
N THR A 1006 13.39 31.69 -41.63
CA THR A 1006 12.05 31.22 -42.03
C THR A 1006 10.91 31.84 -41.22
N LEU A 1007 11.12 32.17 -39.95
CA LEU A 1007 10.08 32.70 -39.04
C LEU A 1007 10.14 34.22 -38.84
N ASN A 1008 11.12 34.92 -39.41
CA ASN A 1008 11.40 36.33 -39.12
C ASN A 1008 10.21 37.27 -39.34
N ASP A 1009 9.45 37.07 -40.42
CA ASP A 1009 8.30 37.91 -40.75
C ASP A 1009 7.15 37.69 -39.77
N SER A 1010 6.88 36.42 -39.41
CA SER A 1010 5.89 36.06 -38.38
C SER A 1010 6.30 36.53 -36.98
N HIS A 1011 7.60 36.60 -36.67
CA HIS A 1011 8.11 37.20 -35.43
C HIS A 1011 7.88 38.72 -35.41
N SER A 1012 8.10 39.39 -36.55
CA SER A 1012 7.87 40.82 -36.72
C SER A 1012 6.39 41.18 -36.58
N GLU A 1013 5.50 40.42 -37.24
CA GLU A 1013 4.05 40.55 -37.14
C GLU A 1013 3.56 40.29 -35.70
N PHE A 1014 4.00 39.18 -35.08
CA PHE A 1014 3.69 38.86 -33.69
C PHE A 1014 4.12 39.98 -32.73
N SER A 1015 5.31 40.57 -32.93
CA SER A 1015 5.79 41.69 -32.11
C SER A 1015 4.90 42.92 -32.25
N LEU A 1016 4.39 43.22 -33.44
CA LEU A 1016 3.47 44.35 -33.68
C LEU A 1016 2.09 44.08 -33.08
N ASN A 1017 1.59 42.85 -33.19
CA ASN A 1017 0.29 42.44 -32.64
C ASN A 1017 0.29 42.41 -31.10
N ILE A 1018 1.36 41.92 -30.44
CA ILE A 1018 1.53 42.01 -28.98
C ILE A 1018 1.52 43.46 -28.50
N VAL A 1019 2.31 44.33 -29.16
CA VAL A 1019 2.40 45.75 -28.80
C VAL A 1019 1.05 46.45 -28.98
N THR A 1020 0.34 46.17 -30.07
CA THR A 1020 -0.98 46.77 -30.35
C THR A 1020 -2.03 46.28 -29.34
N MET A 1021 -2.04 44.99 -29.00
CA MET A 1021 -2.94 44.40 -28.01
C MET A 1021 -2.75 45.04 -26.62
N PHE A 1022 -1.51 45.20 -26.14
CA PHE A 1022 -1.27 45.83 -24.83
C PHE A 1022 -1.49 47.35 -24.84
N LYS A 1023 -1.29 48.06 -25.96
CA LYS A 1023 -1.70 49.48 -26.11
C LYS A 1023 -3.21 49.60 -25.91
N ASN A 1024 -3.98 48.82 -26.68
CA ASN A 1024 -5.44 48.78 -26.58
C ASN A 1024 -5.95 48.48 -25.16
N PHE A 1025 -5.26 47.64 -24.38
CA PHE A 1025 -5.58 47.36 -22.97
C PHE A 1025 -5.17 48.47 -22.00
N CYS A 1026 -4.13 49.26 -22.30
CA CYS A 1026 -3.75 50.43 -21.51
C CYS A 1026 -4.70 51.62 -21.74
N ASP A 1027 -5.12 51.83 -22.98
CA ASP A 1027 -5.94 52.97 -23.38
C ASP A 1027 -7.43 52.78 -23.02
N ASN A 1028 -8.00 51.58 -23.25
CA ASN A 1028 -9.44 51.34 -23.10
C ASN A 1028 -9.83 50.84 -21.69
N SER A 1029 -9.63 51.69 -20.68
CA SER A 1029 -9.82 51.37 -19.25
C SER A 1029 -11.23 50.89 -18.82
N ASN A 1030 -12.23 50.95 -19.70
CA ASN A 1030 -13.62 50.50 -19.47
C ASN A 1030 -13.99 49.19 -20.20
N THR A 1031 -13.07 48.55 -20.93
CA THR A 1031 -13.36 47.31 -21.68
C THR A 1031 -13.22 46.04 -20.84
N LYS A 1032 -13.85 44.93 -21.27
CA LYS A 1032 -13.67 43.61 -20.64
C LYS A 1032 -12.21 43.17 -20.77
N ASN A 1033 -11.45 43.23 -19.67
CA ASN A 1033 -10.07 42.73 -19.61
C ASN A 1033 -9.98 41.30 -20.18
N ALA A 1034 -8.94 41.03 -20.97
CA ALA A 1034 -8.67 39.68 -21.47
C ALA A 1034 -8.51 38.69 -20.31
N SER A 1035 -8.95 37.44 -20.52
CA SER A 1035 -8.96 36.44 -19.45
C SER A 1035 -7.55 36.22 -18.86
N GLU A 1036 -7.44 36.13 -17.54
CA GLU A 1036 -6.14 35.96 -16.89
C GLU A 1036 -5.41 34.67 -17.32
N LYS A 1037 -6.18 33.62 -17.68
CA LYS A 1037 -5.63 32.39 -18.26
C LYS A 1037 -4.97 32.66 -19.62
N PHE A 1038 -5.56 33.49 -20.49
CA PHE A 1038 -4.93 33.90 -21.75
C PHE A 1038 -3.64 34.71 -21.50
N LEU A 1039 -3.71 35.74 -20.65
CA LEU A 1039 -2.56 36.58 -20.31
C LEU A 1039 -1.39 35.78 -19.71
N CYS A 1040 -1.68 34.78 -18.87
CA CYS A 1040 -0.68 33.85 -18.34
C CYS A 1040 0.05 33.07 -19.45
N HIS A 1041 -0.66 32.62 -20.49
CA HIS A 1041 -0.03 31.94 -21.63
C HIS A 1041 0.79 32.91 -22.51
N ILE A 1042 0.33 34.15 -22.71
CA ILE A 1042 1.11 35.18 -23.40
C ILE A 1042 2.43 35.49 -22.67
N PHE A 1043 2.40 35.62 -21.33
CA PHE A 1043 3.63 35.84 -20.55
C PHE A 1043 4.58 34.63 -20.59
N LYS A 1044 4.05 33.39 -20.58
CA LYS A 1044 4.84 32.16 -20.79
C LYS A 1044 5.48 32.14 -22.19
N LEU A 1045 4.71 32.43 -23.24
CA LEU A 1045 5.16 32.46 -24.64
C LEU A 1045 6.31 33.46 -24.84
N LEU A 1046 6.13 34.71 -24.39
CA LEU A 1046 7.18 35.73 -24.47
C LEU A 1046 8.44 35.33 -23.69
N SER A 1047 8.28 34.65 -22.55
CA SER A 1047 9.41 34.14 -21.76
C SER A 1047 10.16 33.00 -22.46
N ALA A 1048 9.44 32.09 -23.12
CA ALA A 1048 10.01 31.02 -23.94
C ALA A 1048 10.74 31.59 -25.17
N MET A 1049 10.08 32.46 -25.95
CA MET A 1049 10.68 33.12 -27.12
C MET A 1049 11.95 33.91 -26.76
N LYS A 1050 11.98 34.59 -25.59
CA LYS A 1050 13.17 35.32 -25.14
C LYS A 1050 14.31 34.40 -24.65
N SER A 1051 14.00 33.17 -24.23
CA SER A 1051 14.98 32.24 -23.64
C SER A 1051 15.41 31.10 -24.57
N CYS A 1052 14.85 31.02 -25.78
CA CYS A 1052 15.26 30.06 -26.80
C CYS A 1052 16.58 30.47 -27.49
N CYS A 1053 17.26 29.50 -28.10
CA CYS A 1053 18.55 29.71 -28.78
C CYS A 1053 18.52 30.60 -30.05
N LEU A 1054 17.33 30.91 -30.60
CA LEU A 1054 17.18 31.55 -31.91
C LEU A 1054 17.54 33.04 -31.99
N SER A 1055 17.98 33.68 -30.89
CA SER A 1055 18.37 35.11 -30.86
C SER A 1055 17.41 36.04 -31.61
N ILE A 1056 16.11 36.00 -31.26
CA ILE A 1056 15.06 36.66 -32.07
C ILE A 1056 15.14 38.19 -31.93
N ASP A 1057 15.80 38.84 -32.90
CA ASP A 1057 16.07 40.29 -32.94
C ASP A 1057 14.90 41.11 -33.52
N SER A 1058 14.04 40.49 -34.34
CA SER A 1058 12.83 41.10 -34.94
C SER A 1058 11.73 41.41 -33.93
N ILE A 1059 11.79 40.83 -32.73
CA ILE A 1059 10.87 41.13 -31.63
C ILE A 1059 11.38 42.34 -30.85
N LYS A 1060 10.53 43.37 -30.72
CA LYS A 1060 10.84 44.64 -30.03
C LYS A 1060 10.82 44.51 -28.51
N TRP A 1061 11.75 43.72 -27.97
CA TRP A 1061 11.83 43.40 -26.54
C TRP A 1061 11.75 44.62 -25.60
N PRO A 1062 12.38 45.79 -25.87
CA PRO A 1062 12.24 46.97 -25.00
C PRO A 1062 10.83 47.58 -25.01
N GLU A 1063 10.18 47.67 -26.18
CA GLU A 1063 8.82 48.19 -26.31
C GLU A 1063 7.81 47.25 -25.61
N ILE A 1064 8.00 45.94 -25.78
CA ILE A 1064 7.21 44.90 -25.09
C ILE A 1064 7.44 44.91 -23.57
N ALA A 1065 8.66 45.17 -23.11
CA ALA A 1065 8.96 45.24 -21.68
C ALA A 1065 8.25 46.42 -21.00
N GLU A 1066 8.32 47.63 -21.58
CA GLU A 1066 7.68 48.80 -20.97
C GLU A 1066 6.15 48.74 -21.06
N ILE A 1067 5.58 48.33 -22.19
CA ILE A 1067 4.12 48.27 -22.37
C ILE A 1067 3.45 47.24 -21.44
N ILE A 1068 4.10 46.10 -21.21
CA ILE A 1068 3.60 45.07 -20.27
C ILE A 1068 3.77 45.53 -18.82
N ARG A 1069 4.82 46.29 -18.50
CA ARG A 1069 4.98 46.94 -17.17
C ARG A 1069 3.95 48.05 -16.96
N GLU A 1070 3.59 48.80 -18.00
CA GLU A 1070 2.52 49.80 -17.94
C GLU A 1070 1.14 49.15 -17.74
N TYR A 1071 0.80 48.11 -18.51
CA TYR A 1071 -0.43 47.34 -18.30
C TYR A 1071 -0.51 46.77 -16.87
N ARG A 1072 0.62 46.27 -16.35
CA ARG A 1072 0.72 45.79 -14.97
C ARG A 1072 0.55 46.92 -13.92
N SER A 1073 0.75 48.19 -14.29
CA SER A 1073 0.52 49.32 -13.39
C SER A 1073 -0.96 49.62 -13.16
N SER A 1074 -1.84 49.28 -14.11
CA SER A 1074 -3.30 49.47 -14.00
C SER A 1074 -4.02 48.20 -13.52
N VAL A 1075 -3.53 47.00 -13.85
CA VAL A 1075 -4.21 45.72 -13.57
C VAL A 1075 -3.52 44.88 -12.49
N SER A 1076 -4.33 44.29 -11.60
CA SER A 1076 -3.92 43.27 -10.62
C SER A 1076 -4.07 41.86 -11.20
N LEU A 1077 -3.02 41.04 -11.10
CA LEU A 1077 -3.00 39.66 -11.58
C LEU A 1077 -3.16 38.64 -10.43
N SER A 1078 -3.79 37.51 -10.72
CA SER A 1078 -3.79 36.26 -9.95
C SER A 1078 -2.38 35.72 -9.71
N LYS A 1079 -2.26 34.73 -8.80
CA LYS A 1079 -1.00 34.10 -8.38
C LYS A 1079 -0.16 33.64 -9.58
N ASP A 1080 -0.79 32.97 -10.55
CA ASP A 1080 -0.07 32.26 -11.61
C ASP A 1080 0.25 33.19 -12.79
N ALA A 1081 -0.69 34.08 -13.17
CA ALA A 1081 -0.41 35.16 -14.11
C ALA A 1081 0.68 36.11 -13.59
N LYS A 1082 0.70 36.41 -12.28
CA LYS A 1082 1.78 37.15 -11.63
C LYS A 1082 3.10 36.38 -11.63
N SER A 1083 3.09 35.06 -11.41
CA SER A 1083 4.32 34.26 -11.49
C SER A 1083 4.88 34.21 -12.90
N ALA A 1084 4.03 34.14 -13.93
CA ALA A 1084 4.45 34.19 -15.33
C ALA A 1084 4.99 35.58 -15.71
N PHE A 1085 4.32 36.65 -15.28
CA PHE A 1085 4.79 38.04 -15.43
C PHE A 1085 6.17 38.24 -14.79
N ASN A 1086 6.37 37.79 -13.54
CA ASN A 1086 7.66 37.89 -12.86
C ASN A 1086 8.76 37.18 -13.67
N LYS A 1087 8.55 35.91 -14.05
CA LYS A 1087 9.50 35.14 -14.88
C LYS A 1087 9.82 35.83 -16.21
N LEU A 1088 8.85 36.51 -16.83
CA LEU A 1088 9.08 37.31 -18.04
C LEU A 1088 9.96 38.54 -17.76
N CYS A 1089 9.67 39.32 -16.72
CA CYS A 1089 10.48 40.47 -16.33
C CYS A 1089 11.93 40.07 -15.99
N ASP A 1090 12.11 38.98 -15.24
CA ASP A 1090 13.42 38.47 -14.84
C ASP A 1090 14.25 38.03 -16.07
N ARG A 1091 13.61 37.43 -17.09
CA ARG A 1091 14.22 37.06 -18.39
C ARG A 1091 14.47 38.24 -19.33
N LEU A 1092 13.76 39.36 -19.15
CA LEU A 1092 13.98 40.62 -19.86
C LEU A 1092 14.94 41.56 -19.13
N HIS A 1093 15.46 41.16 -17.96
CA HIS A 1093 16.30 41.97 -17.08
C HIS A 1093 15.67 43.31 -16.65
N VAL A 1094 14.34 43.36 -16.54
CA VAL A 1094 13.59 44.54 -16.10
C VAL A 1094 12.94 44.31 -14.74
N SER A 1095 12.76 45.38 -13.96
CA SER A 1095 12.16 45.27 -12.63
C SER A 1095 10.69 44.85 -12.68
N ASN A 1096 10.40 43.69 -12.08
CA ASN A 1096 9.04 43.18 -11.83
C ASN A 1096 8.26 44.01 -10.78
N VAL A 1097 8.93 44.93 -10.08
CA VAL A 1097 8.29 45.88 -9.15
C VAL A 1097 7.77 47.10 -9.91
N VAL A 1098 6.47 47.10 -10.19
CA VAL A 1098 5.75 48.19 -10.86
C VAL A 1098 5.03 49.06 -9.83
N LYS A 1099 5.16 50.40 -9.94
CA LYS A 1099 4.33 51.35 -9.19
C LYS A 1099 2.92 51.33 -9.77
N MET A 1100 1.94 50.86 -8.99
CA MET A 1100 0.54 50.84 -9.42
C MET A 1100 0.02 52.28 -9.62
N LYS A 1101 -0.65 52.56 -10.74
CA LYS A 1101 -1.34 53.84 -10.98
C LYS A 1101 -2.51 53.97 -9.98
N PRO A 1102 -2.76 55.14 -9.38
CA PRO A 1102 -3.91 55.33 -8.50
C PRO A 1102 -5.21 55.22 -9.31
N LYS A 1103 -6.23 54.51 -8.78
CA LYS A 1103 -7.56 54.51 -9.39
C LYS A 1103 -8.13 55.93 -9.32
N LEU A 1104 -8.44 56.51 -10.48
CA LEU A 1104 -8.99 57.85 -10.59
C LEU A 1104 -10.48 57.84 -10.23
N ASN A 1105 -10.81 58.11 -8.97
CA ASN A 1105 -12.20 58.31 -8.56
C ASN A 1105 -12.72 59.65 -9.09
N SER A 1106 -13.75 59.62 -9.94
CA SER A 1106 -14.52 60.80 -10.32
C SER A 1106 -15.37 61.28 -9.14
N LEU A 1107 -14.82 62.19 -8.34
CA LEU A 1107 -15.49 62.81 -7.20
C LEU A 1107 -16.69 63.66 -7.66
N LYS A 1108 -17.90 63.23 -7.32
CA LYS A 1108 -19.02 64.15 -7.08
C LYS A 1108 -19.30 64.23 -5.59
N GLN A 1109 -19.20 65.47 -5.10
CA GLN A 1109 -19.56 65.97 -3.78
C GLN A 1109 -18.80 65.39 -2.57
N ILE A 1110 -18.32 66.35 -1.77
CA ILE A 1110 -17.57 66.14 -0.53
C ILE A 1110 -18.55 66.37 0.61
N GLU A 1111 -18.59 65.44 1.55
CA GLU A 1111 -18.77 65.78 2.96
C GLU A 1111 -17.88 64.85 3.80
N GLU A 1112 -17.52 65.31 5.00
CA GLU A 1112 -16.64 64.64 5.96
C GLU A 1112 -15.31 64.04 5.45
N LYS A 1113 -14.24 64.84 5.53
CA LYS A 1113 -13.19 64.56 6.54
C LYS A 1113 -12.15 65.67 6.69
N ASN A 1114 -12.02 66.16 7.93
CA ASN A 1114 -10.73 66.58 8.47
C ASN A 1114 -10.65 66.43 10.00
N SER A 1115 -10.91 65.20 10.48
CA SER A 1115 -10.46 64.77 11.81
C SER A 1115 -10.14 63.26 11.86
N GLU A 1116 -8.96 62.98 12.41
CA GLU A 1116 -8.58 61.85 13.26
C GLU A 1116 -8.86 60.39 12.82
N ASN A 1117 -7.79 59.76 12.30
CA ASN A 1117 -7.25 58.45 12.71
C ASN A 1117 -8.20 57.47 13.46
N GLY A 1118 -9.01 56.73 12.70
CA GLY A 1118 -9.81 55.62 13.23
C GLY A 1118 -10.11 54.50 12.21
N ASP A 1119 -10.28 53.29 12.71
CA ASP A 1119 -10.95 52.13 12.08
C ASP A 1119 -10.77 51.87 10.56
N LYS A 1120 -9.61 51.31 10.17
CA LYS A 1120 -9.48 50.50 8.92
C LYS A 1120 -8.87 49.10 9.09
N LYS A 1121 -8.92 48.52 10.30
CA LYS A 1121 -8.53 47.11 10.57
C LYS A 1121 -9.71 46.13 10.78
N LYS A 1122 -10.97 46.59 10.82
CA LYS A 1122 -12.15 45.74 11.07
C LYS A 1122 -12.72 45.06 9.81
N ASN A 1123 -12.91 45.77 8.69
CA ASN A 1123 -13.71 45.24 7.57
C ASN A 1123 -13.14 43.97 6.90
N LYS A 1124 -11.80 43.81 6.83
CA LYS A 1124 -11.21 42.58 6.24
C LYS A 1124 -11.42 41.30 7.07
N LYS A 1125 -11.86 41.43 8.34
CA LYS A 1125 -12.37 40.31 9.16
C LYS A 1125 -13.90 40.14 9.11
N LYS A 1126 -14.64 41.07 8.48
CA LYS A 1126 -16.11 41.01 8.38
C LYS A 1126 -16.54 40.13 7.20
N ASN A 1127 -16.10 40.43 5.97
CA ASN A 1127 -16.44 39.65 4.78
C ASN A 1127 -16.06 38.18 4.87
N ASN A 1128 -14.91 37.82 5.47
CA ASN A 1128 -14.56 36.41 5.69
C ASN A 1128 -15.46 35.71 6.72
N LYS A 1129 -16.06 36.44 7.66
CA LYS A 1129 -17.02 35.90 8.64
C LYS A 1129 -18.44 35.84 8.06
N GLU A 1130 -18.80 36.78 7.19
CA GLU A 1130 -20.03 36.76 6.40
C GLU A 1130 -20.01 35.61 5.39
N ASN A 1131 -18.93 35.38 4.63
CA ASN A 1131 -18.81 34.20 3.75
C ASN A 1131 -18.85 32.86 4.51
N LEU A 1132 -18.31 32.80 5.75
CA LEU A 1132 -18.46 31.61 6.60
C LEU A 1132 -19.87 31.46 7.17
N LYS A 1133 -20.59 32.57 7.43
CA LYS A 1133 -21.99 32.54 7.86
C LYS A 1133 -22.90 32.11 6.71
N LEU A 1134 -22.73 32.68 5.51
CA LEU A 1134 -23.42 32.28 4.27
C LEU A 1134 -23.13 30.83 3.90
N LYS A 1135 -21.89 30.32 4.06
CA LYS A 1135 -21.62 28.88 3.88
C LYS A 1135 -22.29 27.99 4.94
N LYS A 1136 -22.46 28.47 6.18
CA LYS A 1136 -23.24 27.75 7.20
C LYS A 1136 -24.75 27.81 6.91
N GLU A 1137 -25.30 28.97 6.56
CA GLU A 1137 -26.70 29.15 6.18
C GLU A 1137 -27.04 28.34 4.92
N ALA A 1138 -26.19 28.33 3.89
CA ALA A 1138 -26.37 27.47 2.73
C ALA A 1138 -26.29 25.97 3.07
N LYS A 1139 -25.42 25.55 4.01
CA LYS A 1139 -25.40 24.16 4.49
C LYS A 1139 -26.65 23.84 5.31
N GLN A 1140 -27.14 24.78 6.12
CA GLN A 1140 -28.30 24.61 7.00
C GLN A 1140 -29.62 24.61 6.22
N LEU A 1141 -29.78 25.48 5.24
CA LEU A 1141 -30.89 25.47 4.27
C LEU A 1141 -30.88 24.18 3.44
N ARG A 1142 -29.70 23.68 3.03
CA ARG A 1142 -29.58 22.40 2.31
C ARG A 1142 -29.87 21.17 3.19
N LEU A 1143 -29.70 21.30 4.50
CA LEU A 1143 -30.17 20.31 5.49
C LEU A 1143 -31.68 20.43 5.75
N GLN A 1144 -32.23 21.65 5.78
CA GLN A 1144 -33.68 21.86 5.87
C GLN A 1144 -34.41 21.30 4.65
N SER A 1145 -33.94 21.58 3.43
CA SER A 1145 -34.53 21.02 2.20
C SER A 1145 -34.43 19.48 2.13
N LEU A 1146 -33.39 18.89 2.72
CA LEU A 1146 -33.28 17.43 2.89
C LEU A 1146 -34.23 16.88 3.96
N SER A 1147 -34.64 17.69 4.96
CA SER A 1147 -35.61 17.29 5.98
C SER A 1147 -37.07 17.52 5.59
N GLU A 1148 -37.35 18.48 4.70
CA GLU A 1148 -38.70 18.78 4.23
C GLU A 1148 -39.19 17.74 3.21
N GLY A 1149 -38.29 17.16 2.41
CA GLY A 1149 -38.60 16.09 1.44
C GLY A 1149 -38.96 14.72 2.04
N LEU A 1150 -38.93 14.56 3.38
CA LEU A 1150 -39.26 13.31 4.07
C LEU A 1150 -40.58 13.38 4.87
N ARG A 1151 -41.38 14.46 4.71
CA ARG A 1151 -42.68 14.62 5.38
C ARG A 1151 -43.88 14.06 4.60
N SER A 1152 -43.72 12.90 3.96
CA SER A 1152 -44.86 12.09 3.49
C SER A 1152 -44.48 10.64 3.19
N LEU A 1153 -44.47 9.79 4.22
CA LEU A 1153 -45.00 8.41 4.25
C LEU A 1153 -44.70 7.84 5.65
N ASP A 1154 -45.74 7.34 6.32
CA ASP A 1154 -45.73 7.04 7.75
C ASP A 1154 -46.03 5.56 7.99
N PHE A 1155 -45.23 4.89 8.83
CA PHE A 1155 -45.53 3.56 9.37
C PHE A 1155 -44.82 3.37 10.72
N ALA A 1156 -45.62 3.34 11.79
CA ALA A 1156 -45.13 3.17 13.15
C ALA A 1156 -45.07 1.69 13.58
N ALA A 1157 -44.01 1.32 14.30
CA ALA A 1157 -43.96 0.08 15.09
C ALA A 1157 -42.99 0.22 16.30
N ALA A 1158 -43.56 0.15 17.50
CA ALA A 1158 -42.94 -0.12 18.81
C ALA A 1158 -41.60 0.55 19.20
N ASN A 1159 -41.66 1.41 20.23
CA ASN A 1159 -40.51 1.72 21.10
C ASN A 1159 -40.08 0.48 21.92
N ASP A 1160 -38.89 0.50 22.53
CA ASP A 1160 -38.86 0.55 24.00
C ASP A 1160 -37.55 1.08 24.64
N VAL A 1161 -37.72 1.66 25.83
CA VAL A 1161 -36.73 2.06 26.87
C VAL A 1161 -35.60 3.06 26.52
N GLU A 1162 -35.72 4.26 27.10
CA GLU A 1162 -34.66 5.26 27.31
C GLU A 1162 -33.93 5.05 28.66
N MET A 1163 -32.69 5.57 28.78
CA MET A 1163 -32.19 6.42 29.90
C MET A 1163 -31.01 7.23 29.35
N GLN A 1164 -31.13 8.55 29.11
CA GLN A 1164 -30.98 9.64 30.09
C GLN A 1164 -29.57 9.76 30.73
N GLU A 1165 -28.73 10.57 30.11
CA GLU A 1165 -27.66 11.33 30.78
C GLU A 1165 -27.98 12.84 30.66
N ASP A 1166 -27.80 13.61 31.73
CA ASP A 1166 -28.04 15.06 31.76
C ASP A 1166 -26.83 15.84 31.24
N ASP A 1167 -27.00 16.60 30.15
CA ASP A 1167 -26.06 17.64 29.73
C ASP A 1167 -26.15 18.87 30.66
N ASN A 1168 -25.01 19.49 30.96
CA ASN A 1168 -24.95 20.90 31.39
C ASN A 1168 -23.64 21.55 30.95
N ASP A 1169 -23.74 22.68 30.25
CA ASP A 1169 -22.76 23.07 29.22
C ASP A 1169 -22.03 24.42 29.45
N ASP A 1170 -20.88 24.53 28.78
CA ASP A 1170 -19.99 25.66 28.42
C ASP A 1170 -19.90 26.99 29.23
N SER A 1171 -18.62 27.34 29.45
CA SER A 1171 -18.02 28.70 29.41
C SER A 1171 -18.05 29.69 30.58
N SER A 1172 -16.87 30.30 30.77
CA SER A 1172 -16.68 31.76 30.83
C SER A 1172 -15.31 32.08 30.21
N LYS A 1173 -15.06 33.05 29.32
CA LYS A 1173 -15.66 34.34 28.91
C LYS A 1173 -15.56 35.46 29.97
N THR A 1174 -14.72 36.45 29.66
CA THR A 1174 -14.68 37.81 30.25
C THR A 1174 -14.33 38.82 29.13
N SER A 1175 -14.76 40.08 29.10
CA SER A 1175 -15.40 40.93 30.13
C SER A 1175 -16.35 41.99 29.51
N LEU A 1176 -17.59 42.19 30.03
CA LEU A 1176 -18.07 43.31 30.87
C LEU A 1176 -18.10 44.74 30.23
N LYS A 1177 -19.09 45.64 30.47
CA LYS A 1177 -20.37 45.62 31.25
C LYS A 1177 -21.46 46.46 30.46
N LYS A 1178 -22.30 47.45 30.87
CA LYS A 1178 -22.53 48.24 32.11
C LYS A 1178 -23.86 49.10 32.05
N ARG A 1179 -24.97 48.70 32.73
CA ARG A 1179 -26.20 49.51 33.08
C ARG A 1179 -27.24 49.80 31.94
N LYS A 1180 -28.54 50.13 32.18
CA LYS A 1180 -29.31 50.54 33.40
C LYS A 1180 -30.86 50.35 33.26
N HIS A 1181 -31.60 50.07 34.36
CA HIS A 1181 -33.06 50.31 34.63
C HIS A 1181 -34.12 49.57 33.76
N LYS A 1182 -35.39 49.31 34.15
CA LYS A 1182 -36.19 49.41 35.43
C LYS A 1182 -37.51 48.57 35.34
N ASN A 1183 -38.06 48.10 36.48
CA ASN A 1183 -39.51 47.80 36.78
C ASN A 1183 -40.28 46.74 35.92
N SER A 1184 -41.44 46.15 36.32
CA SER A 1184 -42.04 45.80 37.65
C SER A 1184 -43.28 44.85 37.49
N GLU A 1185 -43.81 44.27 38.60
CA GLU A 1185 -45.03 43.41 38.74
C GLU A 1185 -45.03 42.03 37.99
N GLY A 1186 -45.78 40.96 38.34
CA GLY A 1186 -46.74 40.63 39.43
C GLY A 1186 -48.02 39.93 38.89
N GLY A 1187 -48.67 38.88 39.44
CA GLY A 1187 -48.47 37.98 40.62
C GLY A 1187 -48.48 36.47 40.23
N GLU A 1188 -48.87 35.41 40.97
CA GLU A 1188 -49.50 35.15 42.31
C GLU A 1188 -50.91 34.48 42.24
N ILE A 1189 -51.32 33.63 43.23
CA ILE A 1189 -52.66 32.94 43.44
C ILE A 1189 -52.96 31.67 42.55
N ASP A 1190 -53.65 30.57 42.96
CA ASP A 1190 -53.80 29.81 44.24
C ASP A 1190 -54.47 28.41 44.05
N GLU A 1191 -54.32 27.55 45.07
CA GLU A 1191 -55.22 26.49 45.66
C GLU A 1191 -55.94 25.32 44.91
N GLU A 1192 -56.00 24.21 45.68
CA GLU A 1192 -56.98 23.09 45.80
C GLU A 1192 -57.55 22.31 44.58
N SER A 1193 -57.36 20.97 44.60
CA SER A 1193 -58.36 20.00 45.15
C SER A 1193 -58.15 18.56 44.64
N SER A 1194 -58.42 17.56 45.50
CA SER A 1194 -58.50 16.13 45.14
C SER A 1194 -59.85 15.57 45.61
N PRO A 1195 -60.40 14.51 44.97
CA PRO A 1195 -60.40 13.23 45.71
C PRO A 1195 -60.42 11.92 44.88
N ASN A 1196 -59.78 10.90 45.47
CA ASN A 1196 -60.13 9.47 45.49
C ASN A 1196 -61.06 8.84 44.42
N LYS A 1197 -60.58 7.71 43.86
CA LYS A 1197 -61.36 6.46 43.81
C LYS A 1197 -60.45 5.24 44.00
N SER A 1198 -61.01 4.12 44.46
CA SER A 1198 -60.25 3.10 45.21
C SER A 1198 -60.52 1.65 44.77
N SER A 1199 -59.47 0.83 44.94
CA SER A 1199 -59.50 -0.60 45.31
C SER A 1199 -60.38 -1.59 44.54
N LYS A 1200 -59.76 -2.65 43.98
CA LYS A 1200 -59.87 -4.04 44.52
C LYS A 1200 -59.01 -5.04 43.73
N ASN A 1201 -58.24 -5.84 44.47
CA ASN A 1201 -57.86 -7.27 44.24
C ASN A 1201 -57.20 -7.63 42.88
N ILE A 1202 -56.33 -8.65 42.76
CA ILE A 1202 -56.43 -10.05 43.21
C ILE A 1202 -55.08 -10.53 43.77
N ASN A 1203 -55.11 -11.57 44.62
CA ASN A 1203 -53.89 -12.28 45.04
C ASN A 1203 -54.20 -13.78 45.27
N LYS A 1204 -53.40 -14.66 44.65
CA LYS A 1204 -53.31 -16.14 44.78
C LYS A 1204 -54.57 -17.02 44.65
N ALA A 1205 -54.42 -18.07 43.84
CA ALA A 1205 -54.88 -19.43 44.14
C ALA A 1205 -53.99 -20.45 43.39
N ASP A 1206 -53.54 -21.50 44.08
CA ASP A 1206 -53.04 -22.76 43.50
C ASP A 1206 -54.14 -23.81 43.72
N VAL A 1207 -54.28 -24.81 42.84
CA VAL A 1207 -54.73 -26.19 43.17
C VAL A 1207 -54.63 -27.15 41.96
N GLU A 1208 -54.38 -28.40 42.31
CA GLU A 1208 -54.30 -29.68 41.58
C GLU A 1208 -55.43 -29.96 40.54
N ALA A 1209 -55.37 -30.84 39.52
CA ALA A 1209 -54.51 -31.95 39.06
C ALA A 1209 -55.16 -33.37 39.08
N GLU A 1210 -55.39 -33.94 37.90
CA GLU A 1210 -55.64 -35.37 37.55
C GLU A 1210 -55.02 -35.59 36.13
N SER A 1211 -54.26 -36.63 35.73
CA SER A 1211 -54.37 -38.12 35.77
C SER A 1211 -55.49 -38.66 34.85
N VAL A 1212 -55.23 -39.41 33.76
CA VAL A 1212 -54.90 -40.87 33.64
C VAL A 1212 -54.78 -41.23 32.12
N LEU A 1213 -54.21 -42.34 31.60
CA LEU A 1213 -53.00 -43.18 31.83
C LEU A 1213 -52.97 -44.28 30.69
N LEU A 1214 -52.08 -45.29 30.76
CA LEU A 1214 -51.95 -46.49 29.87
C LEU A 1214 -51.34 -46.23 28.45
N ASN A 1215 -50.47 -47.06 27.85
CA ASN A 1215 -49.67 -48.25 28.23
C ASN A 1215 -48.29 -48.13 27.53
N GLY A 1216 -47.16 -48.70 27.96
CA GLY A 1216 -46.89 -49.79 28.91
C GLY A 1216 -46.48 -51.08 28.17
N THR A 1217 -45.32 -51.71 28.36
CA THR A 1217 -44.19 -51.57 29.33
C THR A 1217 -42.87 -52.01 28.62
N SER A 1218 -41.64 -52.11 29.17
CA SER A 1218 -41.05 -52.21 30.54
C SER A 1218 -39.55 -51.73 30.47
N LYS A 1219 -38.55 -51.99 31.33
CA LYS A 1219 -38.32 -52.95 32.44
C LYS A 1219 -37.25 -52.47 33.47
N SER A 1220 -36.40 -53.38 33.96
CA SER A 1220 -35.42 -53.29 35.07
C SER A 1220 -33.98 -52.89 34.68
N GLY A 1221 -33.17 -52.23 35.52
CA GLY A 1221 -33.44 -51.62 36.84
C GLY A 1221 -32.23 -51.47 37.78
N LYS A 1222 -32.43 -50.75 38.91
CA LYS A 1222 -31.60 -50.61 40.13
C LYS A 1222 -30.25 -49.85 40.10
N SER A 1223 -30.33 -48.60 40.59
CA SER A 1223 -29.44 -48.01 41.64
C SER A 1223 -28.02 -47.54 41.22
N LYS A 1224 -27.30 -46.65 41.94
CA LYS A 1224 -27.56 -45.92 43.21
C LYS A 1224 -26.61 -44.69 43.36
N LYS A 1225 -27.10 -43.60 43.99
CA LYS A 1225 -26.37 -42.62 44.85
C LYS A 1225 -25.10 -41.87 44.36
N LYS A 1226 -25.18 -40.53 44.48
CA LYS A 1226 -24.23 -39.59 45.14
C LYS A 1226 -22.72 -39.54 44.75
N LYS A 1227 -22.33 -38.38 44.20
CA LYS A 1227 -21.64 -37.22 44.87
C LYS A 1227 -20.26 -37.43 45.54
N ILE A 1228 -19.39 -36.40 45.36
CA ILE A 1228 -18.11 -36.10 46.07
C ILE A 1228 -16.92 -36.87 45.46
N LYS A 1229 -15.86 -36.22 44.94
CA LYS A 1229 -15.33 -34.88 45.23
C LYS A 1229 -15.68 -33.78 44.24
#